data_AF-A0A7N0TN11-F1
#
_entry.id   AF-A0A7N0TN11-F1
#
_cell.length_a   1.000
_cell.length_b   1.000
_cell.length_c   1.000
_cell.angle_alpha   90.00
_cell.angle_beta   90.00
_cell.angle_gamma   90.00
#
_symmetry.space_group_name_H-M   'P 1'
#
loop_
_entity.id
_entity.type
_entity.pdbx_description
1 polymer ?
#
loop_
_entity_poly.entity_id
_entity_poly.type
_entity_poly.pdbx_seq_one_letter_code
_entity_poly.pdbx_strand_id
1 'polypeptide(L)'
;MDLNASPQPDDDDDEVFDRHYAEESYVPSEERVESAVEILNREREERRQRMKRERPDDRSSQLSQHSTRDHLLEMKSYRTYDKNKLPQGWLDCPAAGHEINGIIPSKVPLGESFNSYIPPGKRYSSKQVIHQQRVLGRTLGLVIDLTNTTRYYNSAEWKNAGIKYVKIQCRGRDVVPDNESVNTFVHEVSLFLSRQKQQHTKKCIFVHCTHGHNRTGFMIVHYLMRSQLLSLTEGKLQVASVTEAIQAFANARPPGIYKPDYIDALYTFYHEKKPEVVICPSTPEWKKSSEFDLNGEAIPDEDDDGGPGAPLQEIPEIDVTMTNDDVLGDAIPYDQQEAFRQFCYQALKLQSGPRGNSHFPGSHPVSLSRDNLQLLRQRYYYATWKADGTRYMMLLTVDGCYLIDRNFTFRRVQMRFPCKSTNGSAPEYLHHFTLLDGEMIIDTVPDSQKQERRYLIYDLIAINQISLVERPFSERWRLLEEEVIEPRNLERRNIFKSKNPNYRYDLEPFRVRRKDFYLLSAVKKVLRKFIPQLSHAADGLIFQGWDDPYVPRTHEGLLKWKYPEMNSVDFLFEMGPDERQQLYVSERGKKKLMEAYRVEFGEGSDPASYSGKIIECSYNSDKNVWVCMRVRVDKSTPNDINTYRKIGFEQIQYMLKMSADDE
;
A
#
# COMPACT_ATOMS: atom_id res chain seq x y z
N MET A 1 2.84 -50.23 -5.71
CA MET A 1 3.74 -50.68 -4.63
C MET A 1 3.56 -49.73 -3.46
N ASP A 2 3.32 -50.26 -2.28
CA ASP A 2 2.94 -49.53 -1.07
C ASP A 2 4.11 -48.66 -0.57
N LEU A 3 3.90 -47.34 -0.43
CA LEU A 3 4.96 -46.33 -0.24
C LEU A 3 5.13 -45.83 1.21
N ASN A 4 4.67 -46.60 2.20
CA ASN A 4 4.79 -46.23 3.62
C ASN A 4 5.84 -47.07 4.37
N ALA A 5 7.06 -47.16 3.86
CA ALA A 5 8.19 -47.72 4.60
C ALA A 5 9.34 -46.70 4.70
N SER A 6 9.56 -46.17 5.90
CA SER A 6 10.68 -45.29 6.25
C SER A 6 12.01 -46.07 6.29
N PRO A 7 13.14 -45.50 5.83
CA PRO A 7 14.47 -46.00 6.19
C PRO A 7 14.96 -45.37 7.50
N GLN A 8 15.51 -46.19 8.39
CA GLN A 8 16.28 -45.77 9.58
C GLN A 8 17.68 -45.25 9.17
N PRO A 9 18.31 -44.39 9.99
CA PRO A 9 19.66 -43.87 9.74
C PRO A 9 20.73 -44.81 10.31
N ASP A 10 21.84 -44.95 9.60
CA ASP A 10 23.09 -45.47 10.15
C ASP A 10 24.05 -44.30 10.36
N ASP A 11 24.58 -44.22 11.58
CA ASP A 11 25.70 -43.38 12.01
C ASP A 11 27.02 -43.90 11.43
N ASP A 12 27.95 -43.00 11.07
CA ASP A 12 29.29 -42.92 11.69
C ASP A 12 30.28 -42.04 10.89
N ASP A 13 30.97 -41.24 11.70
CA ASP A 13 32.38 -40.80 11.66
C ASP A 13 32.90 -39.73 10.67
N ASP A 14 33.13 -38.57 11.31
CA ASP A 14 34.26 -37.63 11.23
C ASP A 14 35.50 -38.08 10.44
N GLU A 15 36.01 -37.20 9.56
CA GLU A 15 37.44 -36.87 9.58
C GLU A 15 37.77 -35.54 8.89
N VAL A 16 38.53 -34.73 9.63
CA VAL A 16 39.08 -33.41 9.29
C VAL A 16 40.29 -33.58 8.37
N PHE A 17 40.31 -32.91 7.22
CA PHE A 17 41.58 -32.63 6.53
C PHE A 17 41.62 -31.22 5.93
N ASP A 18 42.43 -30.40 6.59
CA ASP A 18 42.91 -29.09 6.19
C ASP A 18 44.00 -29.24 5.10
N ARG A 19 43.85 -28.57 3.96
CA ARG A 19 44.93 -28.34 2.98
C ARG A 19 44.72 -27.02 2.24
N HIS A 20 45.48 -26.03 2.69
CA HIS A 20 45.85 -24.84 1.95
C HIS A 20 46.51 -25.18 0.59
N TYR A 21 45.99 -24.65 -0.51
CA TYR A 21 46.75 -24.21 -1.68
C TYR A 21 46.06 -23.00 -2.33
N ALA A 22 46.86 -22.02 -2.70
CA ALA A 22 46.48 -20.70 -3.18
C ALA A 22 46.22 -20.64 -4.70
N GLU A 23 45.30 -19.73 -5.05
CA GLU A 23 45.17 -18.92 -6.27
C GLU A 23 45.25 -19.58 -7.68
N GLU A 24 44.09 -19.60 -8.35
CA GLU A 24 43.95 -18.98 -9.68
C GLU A 24 42.48 -18.53 -9.85
N SER A 25 42.30 -17.20 -9.97
CA SER A 25 41.00 -16.53 -10.00
C SER A 25 40.35 -16.63 -11.39
N TYR A 26 39.34 -17.50 -11.52
CA TYR A 26 38.39 -17.47 -12.64
C TYR A 26 37.10 -16.81 -12.15
N VAL A 27 36.81 -15.59 -12.63
CA VAL A 27 35.58 -14.86 -12.31
C VAL A 27 34.44 -15.46 -13.12
N PRO A 28 33.43 -16.13 -12.51
CA PRO A 28 32.24 -16.52 -13.22
C PRO A 28 31.42 -15.25 -13.47
N SER A 29 31.07 -15.00 -14.73
CA SER A 29 30.15 -13.93 -15.09
C SER A 29 28.85 -14.11 -14.31
N GLU A 30 28.51 -13.15 -13.46
CA GLU A 30 27.27 -13.10 -12.70
C GLU A 30 26.08 -13.34 -13.65
N GLU A 31 25.37 -14.44 -13.42
CA GLU A 31 24.06 -14.65 -14.03
C GLU A 31 23.16 -13.48 -13.64
N ARG A 32 22.69 -12.73 -14.63
CA ARG A 32 21.75 -11.63 -14.43
C ARG A 32 20.44 -12.18 -13.87
N VAL A 33 20.30 -12.16 -12.55
CA VAL A 33 19.06 -12.44 -11.83
C VAL A 33 18.08 -11.32 -12.16
N GLU A 34 16.97 -11.65 -12.82
CA GLU A 34 15.93 -10.71 -13.22
C GLU A 34 15.39 -9.97 -11.98
N SER A 35 15.42 -8.63 -12.01
CA SER A 35 15.02 -7.82 -10.86
C SER A 35 13.49 -7.81 -10.70
N ALA A 36 13.00 -7.65 -9.47
CA ALA A 36 11.56 -7.59 -9.18
C ALA A 36 10.81 -6.50 -9.99
N VAL A 37 11.53 -5.43 -10.38
CA VAL A 37 11.02 -4.33 -11.23
C VAL A 37 10.83 -4.80 -12.68
N GLU A 38 11.78 -5.57 -13.23
CA GLU A 38 11.67 -6.16 -14.57
C GLU A 38 10.49 -7.15 -14.63
N ILE A 39 10.29 -7.94 -13.56
CA ILE A 39 9.14 -8.86 -13.44
C ILE A 39 7.81 -8.07 -13.42
N LEU A 40 7.72 -6.95 -12.67
CA LEU A 40 6.52 -6.12 -12.62
C LEU A 40 6.19 -5.50 -13.98
N ASN A 41 7.18 -4.95 -14.68
CA ASN A 41 6.97 -4.35 -15.99
C ASN A 41 6.49 -5.39 -17.00
N ARG A 42 7.04 -6.60 -16.94
CA ARG A 42 6.59 -7.73 -17.77
C ARG A 42 5.13 -8.11 -17.47
N GLU A 43 4.80 -8.38 -16.20
CA GLU A 43 3.44 -8.77 -15.81
C GLU A 43 2.42 -7.67 -16.08
N ARG A 44 2.78 -6.40 -15.86
CA ARG A 44 1.93 -5.25 -16.20
C ARG A 44 1.62 -5.20 -17.69
N GLU A 45 2.64 -5.40 -18.53
CA GLU A 45 2.46 -5.41 -19.98
C GLU A 45 1.65 -6.63 -20.43
N GLU A 46 1.87 -7.81 -19.85
CA GLU A 46 1.04 -9.01 -20.09
C GLU A 46 -0.44 -8.74 -19.78
N ARG A 47 -0.74 -8.10 -18.64
CA ARG A 47 -2.12 -7.76 -18.21
C ARG A 47 -2.80 -6.74 -19.13
N ARG A 48 -2.09 -5.68 -19.51
CA ARG A 48 -2.59 -4.67 -20.46
C ARG A 48 -3.02 -5.29 -21.78
N GLN A 49 -2.48 -6.44 -22.12
CA GLN A 49 -2.75 -7.08 -23.40
C GLN A 49 -3.84 -8.11 -23.35
N ARG A 50 -3.96 -8.79 -22.21
CA ARG A 50 -5.16 -9.56 -21.93
C ARG A 50 -6.40 -8.70 -22.02
N MET A 51 -6.38 -7.51 -21.39
CA MET A 51 -7.46 -6.52 -21.47
C MET A 51 -7.75 -6.05 -22.91
N LYS A 52 -6.70 -5.85 -23.73
CA LYS A 52 -6.86 -5.48 -25.15
C LYS A 52 -7.44 -6.62 -26.02
N ARG A 53 -7.26 -7.88 -25.62
CA ARG A 53 -7.81 -9.05 -26.35
C ARG A 53 -9.27 -9.33 -26.00
N GLU A 54 -9.70 -8.95 -24.80
CA GLU A 54 -11.07 -9.19 -24.31
C GLU A 54 -12.07 -8.07 -24.69
N ARG A 55 -11.61 -6.93 -25.24
CA ARG A 55 -12.46 -5.85 -25.75
C ARG A 55 -11.94 -5.28 -27.09
N PRO A 56 -12.41 -5.79 -28.26
CA PRO A 56 -11.96 -5.31 -29.57
C PRO A 56 -12.53 -3.94 -29.96
N ASP A 57 -13.69 -3.57 -29.40
CA ASP A 57 -14.46 -2.41 -29.81
C ASP A 57 -14.42 -1.29 -28.77
N ASP A 58 -13.32 -0.53 -28.77
CA ASP A 58 -13.42 0.92 -28.56
C ASP A 58 -12.19 1.63 -29.13
N ARG A 59 -12.18 1.81 -30.44
CA ARG A 59 -11.28 2.74 -31.12
C ARG A 59 -12.10 3.74 -31.91
N SER A 60 -12.43 4.86 -31.28
CA SER A 60 -12.67 6.09 -32.03
C SER A 60 -12.11 7.32 -31.30
N SER A 61 -11.11 7.92 -31.97
CA SER A 61 -10.85 9.36 -32.08
C SER A 61 -10.75 10.23 -30.82
N GLN A 62 -9.51 10.42 -30.32
CA GLN A 62 -9.05 11.74 -29.84
C GLN A 62 -7.57 11.94 -30.18
N LEU A 63 -7.31 12.39 -31.41
CA LEU A 63 -6.08 13.09 -31.79
C LEU A 63 -6.49 14.45 -32.33
N SER A 64 -5.72 15.47 -31.93
CA SER A 64 -5.79 16.89 -32.28
C SER A 64 -6.81 17.75 -31.52
N GLN A 65 -6.30 18.51 -30.55
CA GLN A 65 -6.58 19.93 -30.36
C GLN A 65 -5.57 20.52 -29.37
N HIS A 66 -4.29 20.51 -29.77
CA HIS A 66 -3.35 21.52 -29.32
C HIS A 66 -3.41 22.68 -30.31
N SER A 67 -3.37 23.91 -29.79
CA SER A 67 -3.36 25.20 -30.52
C SER A 67 -4.74 25.77 -30.87
N THR A 68 -5.41 26.37 -29.87
CA THR A 68 -6.06 27.71 -29.95
C THR A 68 -6.77 28.04 -28.63
N ARG A 69 -6.00 28.41 -27.61
CA ARG A 69 -6.52 29.21 -26.49
C ARG A 69 -5.46 30.09 -25.81
N ASP A 70 -4.39 30.40 -26.53
CA ASP A 70 -3.55 31.56 -26.26
C ASP A 70 -4.24 32.76 -26.92
N HIS A 71 -4.93 33.59 -26.12
CA HIS A 71 -5.30 35.00 -26.36
C HIS A 71 -6.39 35.56 -25.43
N LEU A 72 -6.73 34.88 -24.31
CA LEU A 72 -7.63 35.43 -23.29
C LEU A 72 -7.12 35.21 -21.85
N LEU A 73 -5.80 35.14 -21.66
CA LEU A 73 -5.14 35.06 -20.35
C LEU A 73 -4.29 36.31 -20.11
N GLU A 74 -4.92 37.49 -20.10
CA GLU A 74 -4.20 38.71 -19.75
C GLU A 74 -5.07 39.74 -19.00
N MET A 75 -5.82 39.31 -17.99
CA MET A 75 -6.31 40.21 -16.93
C MET A 75 -6.34 39.48 -15.58
N LYS A 76 -5.16 39.10 -15.06
CA LYS A 76 -5.03 38.74 -13.64
C LYS A 76 -5.11 40.01 -12.80
N SER A 77 -6.24 40.20 -12.14
CA SER A 77 -6.39 41.13 -11.01
C SER A 77 -5.35 40.77 -9.93
N TYR A 78 -4.29 41.57 -9.83
CA TYR A 78 -3.42 41.58 -8.66
C TYR A 78 -4.21 42.21 -7.49
N ARG A 79 -4.95 41.40 -6.73
CA ARG A 79 -5.47 41.83 -5.43
C ARG A 79 -4.29 41.92 -4.44
N THR A 80 -3.99 43.12 -3.98
CA THR A 80 -3.02 43.41 -2.93
C THR A 80 -3.50 42.79 -1.62
N TYR A 81 -2.97 41.63 -1.24
CA TYR A 81 -3.20 41.07 0.10
C TYR A 81 -2.53 41.97 1.14
N ASP A 82 -3.34 42.58 2.02
CA ASP A 82 -2.83 43.31 3.17
C ASP A 82 -2.09 42.33 4.10
N LYS A 83 -0.76 42.49 4.16
CA LYS A 83 0.13 41.59 4.90
C LYS A 83 -0.19 41.54 6.40
N ASN A 84 -0.81 42.60 6.95
CA ASN A 84 -1.00 42.77 8.38
C ASN A 84 -2.47 42.74 8.83
N LYS A 85 -3.42 42.36 7.96
CA LYS A 85 -4.82 42.14 8.35
C LYS A 85 -4.93 41.01 9.37
N LEU A 86 -5.52 41.28 10.53
CA LEU A 86 -5.79 40.26 11.54
C LEU A 86 -6.81 39.25 11.02
N PRO A 87 -6.63 37.93 11.27
CA PRO A 87 -7.66 36.96 10.93
C PRO A 87 -8.94 37.26 11.70
N GLN A 88 -10.09 37.24 11.01
CA GLN A 88 -11.39 37.45 11.63
C GLN A 88 -11.60 36.53 12.83
N GLY A 89 -12.10 37.10 13.93
CA GLY A 89 -12.34 36.39 15.17
C GLY A 89 -11.11 35.99 15.98
N TRP A 90 -9.89 36.31 15.50
CA TRP A 90 -8.66 35.93 16.19
C TRP A 90 -8.52 36.59 17.57
N LEU A 91 -8.94 37.85 17.71
CA LEU A 91 -8.79 38.62 18.96
C LEU A 91 -9.54 37.98 20.13
N ASP A 92 -10.78 37.57 19.90
CA ASP A 92 -11.67 37.05 20.95
C ASP A 92 -11.66 35.52 21.03
N CYS A 93 -11.03 34.84 20.05
CA CYS A 93 -10.74 33.42 20.15
C CYS A 93 -9.80 33.13 21.34
N PRO A 94 -10.13 32.18 22.24
CA PRO A 94 -9.28 31.80 23.37
C PRO A 94 -7.87 31.38 22.92
N ALA A 95 -6.84 31.71 23.69
CA ALA A 95 -5.45 31.53 23.25
C ALA A 95 -5.02 30.06 23.08
N ALA A 96 -5.17 29.22 24.12
CA ALA A 96 -4.78 27.81 24.10
C ALA A 96 -5.77 26.95 24.88
N GLY A 97 -5.78 25.65 24.61
CA GLY A 97 -6.50 24.63 25.38
C GLY A 97 -5.60 23.97 26.45
N HIS A 98 -6.17 22.97 27.11
CA HIS A 98 -5.45 22.08 28.01
C HIS A 98 -4.59 21.06 27.24
N GLU A 99 -3.57 20.52 27.92
CA GLU A 99 -2.75 19.46 27.36
C GLU A 99 -3.57 18.18 27.17
N ILE A 100 -3.47 17.57 26.00
CA ILE A 100 -4.06 16.27 25.66
C ILE A 100 -2.96 15.37 25.08
N ASN A 101 -2.60 14.31 25.80
CA ASN A 101 -1.54 13.36 25.43
C ASN A 101 -0.21 14.05 25.00
N GLY A 102 0.21 15.08 25.74
CA GLY A 102 1.44 15.83 25.43
C GLY A 102 1.29 16.90 24.36
N ILE A 103 0.08 17.12 23.82
CA ILE A 103 -0.23 18.12 22.80
C ILE A 103 -1.02 19.28 23.42
N ILE A 104 -0.64 20.51 23.08
CA ILE A 104 -1.33 21.74 23.47
C ILE A 104 -1.96 22.34 22.22
N PRO A 105 -3.29 22.24 22.04
CA PRO A 105 -3.99 22.90 20.93
C PRO A 105 -4.11 24.41 21.19
N SER A 106 -3.86 25.22 20.16
CA SER A 106 -3.85 26.67 20.32
C SER A 106 -4.18 27.42 19.02
N LYS A 107 -4.60 28.68 19.15
CA LYS A 107 -4.67 29.61 18.02
C LYS A 107 -3.27 30.05 17.59
N VAL A 108 -3.14 30.59 16.38
CA VAL A 108 -1.83 31.04 15.89
C VAL A 108 -1.31 32.20 16.75
N PRO A 109 -0.06 32.19 17.22
CA PRO A 109 0.57 33.38 17.76
C PRO A 109 0.89 34.36 16.63
N LEU A 110 0.80 35.67 16.89
CA LEU A 110 1.12 36.71 15.92
C LEU A 110 2.43 37.40 16.29
N GLY A 111 3.27 37.59 15.28
CA GLY A 111 4.55 38.26 15.38
C GLY A 111 4.43 39.77 15.56
N GLU A 112 5.57 40.43 15.73
CA GLU A 112 5.63 41.85 16.09
C GLU A 112 5.01 42.78 15.02
N SER A 113 4.91 42.33 13.76
CA SER A 113 4.27 43.08 12.66
C SER A 113 2.77 43.35 12.88
N PHE A 114 2.11 42.58 13.76
CA PHE A 114 0.70 42.76 14.08
C PHE A 114 0.47 43.63 15.34
N ASN A 115 1.54 44.05 16.04
CA ASN A 115 1.43 44.71 17.34
C ASN A 115 0.64 46.04 17.32
N SER A 116 0.64 46.75 16.20
CA SER A 116 -0.12 47.99 16.00
C SER A 116 -1.63 47.75 15.84
N TYR A 117 -2.02 46.54 15.44
CA TYR A 117 -3.41 46.15 15.20
C TYR A 117 -4.04 45.43 16.39
N ILE A 118 -3.23 45.06 17.39
CA ILE A 118 -3.68 44.30 18.57
C ILE A 118 -3.64 45.21 19.81
N PRO A 119 -4.76 45.39 20.53
CA PRO A 119 -4.80 46.14 21.76
C PRO A 119 -3.76 45.66 22.79
N PRO A 120 -3.11 46.57 23.55
CA PRO A 120 -2.27 46.19 24.68
C PRO A 120 -3.01 45.23 25.63
N GLY A 121 -2.34 44.15 26.07
CA GLY A 121 -2.95 43.10 26.90
C GLY A 121 -3.60 41.95 26.13
N LYS A 122 -4.00 42.12 24.87
CA LYS A 122 -4.52 41.04 24.00
C LYS A 122 -3.44 40.41 23.09
N ARG A 123 -2.19 40.84 23.20
CA ARG A 123 -1.06 40.30 22.41
C ARG A 123 -0.80 38.84 22.74
N TYR A 124 -0.55 38.04 21.70
CA TYR A 124 -0.24 36.62 21.81
C TYR A 124 0.86 36.25 20.81
N SER A 125 2.11 36.43 21.22
CA SER A 125 3.33 36.16 20.44
C SER A 125 3.99 34.84 20.85
N SER A 126 4.90 34.32 20.01
CA SER A 126 5.73 33.15 20.31
C SER A 126 6.43 33.24 21.68
N LYS A 127 7.01 34.39 22.02
CA LYS A 127 7.65 34.68 23.31
C LYS A 127 6.65 34.55 24.47
N GLN A 128 5.44 35.09 24.31
CA GLN A 128 4.38 34.99 25.31
C GLN A 128 3.88 33.55 25.45
N VAL A 129 3.74 32.80 24.36
CA VAL A 129 3.39 31.37 24.38
C VAL A 129 4.39 30.59 25.23
N ILE A 130 5.69 30.72 24.93
CA ILE A 130 6.75 30.00 25.65
C ILE A 130 6.71 30.37 27.14
N HIS A 131 6.60 31.65 27.47
CA HIS A 131 6.51 32.10 28.87
C HIS A 131 5.28 31.54 29.58
N GLN A 132 4.09 31.65 28.98
CA GLN A 132 2.83 31.14 29.55
C GLN A 132 2.90 29.64 29.81
N GLN A 133 3.42 28.85 28.87
CA GLN A 133 3.54 27.40 29.08
C GLN A 133 4.56 27.07 30.18
N ARG A 134 5.68 27.80 30.28
CA ARG A 134 6.63 27.62 31.39
C ARG A 134 6.02 27.94 32.75
N VAL A 135 5.19 28.99 32.85
CA VAL A 135 4.46 29.33 34.08
C VAL A 135 3.49 28.21 34.48
N LEU A 136 2.91 27.50 33.50
CA LEU A 136 2.08 26.31 33.73
C LEU A 136 2.90 25.03 33.99
N GLY A 137 4.22 25.12 34.18
CA GLY A 137 5.10 23.98 34.42
C GLY A 137 5.38 23.14 33.16
N ARG A 138 5.05 23.63 31.97
CA ARG A 138 5.20 22.91 30.69
C ARG A 138 6.38 23.48 29.89
N THR A 139 7.25 22.59 29.43
CA THR A 139 8.34 22.96 28.51
C THR A 139 7.95 22.56 27.10
N LEU A 140 8.00 23.49 26.14
CA LEU A 140 7.75 23.17 24.72
C LEU A 140 9.01 22.56 24.09
N GLY A 141 8.83 21.56 23.22
CA GLY A 141 9.93 20.99 22.44
C GLY A 141 9.64 20.81 20.95
N LEU A 142 8.38 20.89 20.53
CA LEU A 142 7.95 20.86 19.13
C LEU A 142 6.79 21.83 18.91
N VAL A 143 6.82 22.54 17.79
CA VAL A 143 5.71 23.32 17.26
C VAL A 143 5.30 22.73 15.91
N ILE A 144 4.01 22.46 15.75
CA ILE A 144 3.41 22.07 14.47
C ILE A 144 2.44 23.16 14.05
N ASP A 145 2.77 23.81 12.95
CA ASP A 145 1.99 24.89 12.34
C ASP A 145 1.18 24.35 11.16
N LEU A 146 -0.15 24.40 11.30
CA LEU A 146 -1.11 23.88 10.32
C LEU A 146 -1.66 24.96 9.36
N THR A 147 -1.19 26.21 9.48
CA THR A 147 -1.70 27.31 8.65
C THR A 147 -1.17 27.24 7.21
N ASN A 148 -1.93 27.75 6.25
CA ASN A 148 -1.54 27.79 4.83
C ASN A 148 -0.75 29.06 4.46
N THR A 149 -0.11 29.69 5.44
CA THR A 149 0.59 30.96 5.25
C THR A 149 1.79 31.04 6.18
N THR A 150 2.78 31.84 5.82
CA THR A 150 3.96 32.14 6.63
C THR A 150 3.94 33.57 7.18
N ARG A 151 2.84 34.32 6.96
CA ARG A 151 2.74 35.74 7.33
C ARG A 151 2.64 36.00 8.83
N TYR A 152 2.21 35.02 9.62
CA TYR A 152 1.81 35.23 11.01
C TYR A 152 2.98 35.48 11.95
N TYR A 153 4.11 34.79 11.77
CA TYR A 153 5.32 34.97 12.59
C TYR A 153 6.54 34.37 11.90
N ASN A 154 7.74 34.70 12.38
CA ASN A 154 8.98 34.11 11.89
C ASN A 154 9.29 32.79 12.61
N SER A 155 9.38 31.68 11.87
CA SER A 155 9.66 30.36 12.45
C SER A 155 11.04 30.25 13.13
N ALA A 156 11.98 31.13 12.80
CA ALA A 156 13.30 31.18 13.45
C ALA A 156 13.20 31.47 14.96
N GLU A 157 12.15 32.16 15.41
CA GLU A 157 11.94 32.47 16.84
C GLU A 157 11.82 31.20 17.70
N TRP A 158 11.16 30.16 17.17
CA TRP A 158 11.05 28.86 17.84
C TRP A 158 12.37 28.11 17.86
N LYS A 159 13.08 28.11 16.73
CA LYS A 159 14.38 27.43 16.59
C LYS A 159 15.42 28.03 17.53
N ASN A 160 15.48 29.36 17.62
CA ASN A 160 16.36 30.09 18.53
C ASN A 160 16.06 29.79 20.02
N ALA A 161 14.81 29.43 20.34
CA ALA A 161 14.40 28.97 21.67
C ALA A 161 14.66 27.47 21.90
N GLY A 162 15.30 26.75 20.96
CA GLY A 162 15.59 25.32 21.06
C GLY A 162 14.37 24.41 20.82
N ILE A 163 13.34 24.92 20.16
CA ILE A 163 12.08 24.21 19.89
C ILE A 163 12.06 23.78 18.41
N LYS A 164 11.83 22.49 18.14
CA LYS A 164 11.68 21.99 16.76
C LYS A 164 10.43 22.64 16.13
N TYR A 165 10.52 23.06 14.88
CA TYR A 165 9.40 23.65 14.14
C TYR A 165 9.09 22.81 12.90
N VAL A 166 7.84 22.42 12.73
CA VAL A 166 7.31 21.67 11.59
C VAL A 166 6.12 22.43 11.01
N LYS A 167 6.10 22.62 9.69
CA LYS A 167 5.02 23.27 8.96
C LYS A 167 4.30 22.23 8.11
N ILE A 168 3.00 22.05 8.34
CA ILE A 168 2.12 21.19 7.54
C ILE A 168 1.04 22.08 6.93
N GLN A 169 1.21 22.45 5.67
CA GLN A 169 0.35 23.42 5.01
C GLN A 169 -1.00 22.79 4.65
N CYS A 170 -1.99 22.97 5.53
CA CYS A 170 -3.34 22.50 5.28
C CYS A 170 -4.08 23.54 4.44
N ARG A 171 -4.64 23.15 3.29
CA ARG A 171 -5.44 24.02 2.42
C ARG A 171 -6.58 24.68 3.21
N GLY A 172 -6.92 25.92 2.84
CA GLY A 172 -8.08 26.63 3.37
C GLY A 172 -9.37 26.32 2.61
N ARG A 173 -10.46 26.97 3.04
CA ARG A 173 -11.83 27.05 2.51
C ARG A 173 -12.67 25.80 2.74
N ASP A 174 -12.94 25.52 4.01
CA ASP A 174 -13.86 24.45 4.45
C ASP A 174 -13.48 23.02 4.06
N VAL A 175 -12.35 22.80 3.39
CA VAL A 175 -11.83 21.45 3.12
C VAL A 175 -11.11 20.91 4.34
N VAL A 176 -11.33 19.62 4.65
CA VAL A 176 -10.56 18.91 5.69
C VAL A 176 -9.12 18.66 5.22
N PRO A 177 -8.13 18.59 6.13
CA PRO A 177 -6.77 18.19 5.76
C PRO A 177 -6.72 16.86 5.00
N ASP A 178 -5.87 16.77 3.99
CA ASP A 178 -5.66 15.54 3.21
C ASP A 178 -4.94 14.45 4.02
N ASN A 179 -5.06 13.20 3.57
CA ASN A 179 -4.50 12.04 4.28
C ASN A 179 -2.98 12.07 4.41
N GLU A 180 -2.24 12.65 3.45
CA GLU A 180 -0.78 12.75 3.52
C GLU A 180 -0.34 13.75 4.60
N SER A 181 -1.04 14.89 4.69
CA SER A 181 -0.88 15.86 5.77
C SER A 181 -1.18 15.22 7.14
N VAL A 182 -2.24 14.42 7.25
CA VAL A 182 -2.58 13.67 8.46
C VAL A 182 -1.49 12.64 8.82
N ASN A 183 -1.01 11.87 7.84
CA ASN A 183 0.06 10.89 8.05
C ASN A 183 1.34 11.56 8.55
N THR A 184 1.70 12.71 7.98
CA THR A 184 2.84 13.52 8.42
C THR A 184 2.67 14.01 9.85
N PHE A 185 1.49 14.55 10.19
CA PHE A 185 1.18 15.00 11.54
C PHE A 185 1.32 13.88 12.57
N VAL A 186 0.66 12.74 12.32
CA VAL A 186 0.65 11.59 13.25
C VAL A 186 2.06 11.02 13.44
N HIS A 187 2.85 10.94 12.36
CA HIS A 187 4.22 10.47 12.42
C HIS A 187 5.11 11.39 13.26
N GLU A 188 5.08 12.70 13.01
CA GLU A 188 5.88 13.69 13.74
C GLU A 188 5.57 13.73 15.23
N VAL A 189 4.28 13.69 15.58
CA VAL A 189 3.83 13.61 16.98
C VAL A 189 4.31 12.31 17.63
N SER A 190 4.10 11.17 16.98
CA SER A 190 4.47 9.85 17.53
C SER A 190 5.98 9.70 17.70
N LEU A 191 6.77 10.18 16.73
CA LEU A 191 8.23 10.16 16.77
C LEU A 191 8.78 11.06 17.87
N PHE A 192 8.20 12.24 18.06
CA PHE A 192 8.62 13.15 19.11
C PHE A 192 8.33 12.57 20.50
N LEU A 193 7.12 12.05 20.73
CA LEU A 193 6.73 11.48 22.02
C LEU A 193 7.45 10.17 22.34
N SER A 194 7.75 9.33 21.34
CA SER A 194 8.51 8.08 21.57
C SER A 194 9.95 8.36 22.03
N ARG A 195 10.62 9.37 21.45
CA ARG A 195 11.97 9.81 21.87
C ARG A 195 12.00 10.37 23.29
N GLN A 196 10.89 10.92 23.78
CA GLN A 196 10.81 11.43 25.14
C GLN A 196 10.66 10.36 26.20
N LYS A 197 10.13 9.17 25.88
CA LYS A 197 10.06 8.06 26.84
C LYS A 197 11.45 7.66 27.37
N GLN A 198 12.50 7.99 26.63
CA GLN A 198 13.90 7.74 26.97
C GLN A 198 14.56 8.91 27.72
N GLN A 199 13.85 10.03 27.94
CA GLN A 199 14.37 11.24 28.56
C GLN A 199 13.71 11.49 29.91
N HIS A 200 14.47 12.04 30.87
CA HIS A 200 13.93 12.41 32.19
C HIS A 200 13.06 13.68 32.17
N THR A 201 13.06 14.45 31.09
CA THR A 201 12.26 15.70 30.97
C THR A 201 11.18 15.56 29.90
N LYS A 202 9.91 15.64 30.31
CA LYS A 202 8.75 15.60 29.42
C LYS A 202 8.55 16.98 28.80
N LYS A 203 8.53 17.08 27.45
CA LYS A 203 8.24 18.33 26.74
C LYS A 203 6.93 18.20 25.95
N CYS A 204 6.16 19.28 25.88
CA CYS A 204 4.89 19.31 25.15
C CYS A 204 5.09 19.72 23.69
N ILE A 205 4.13 19.31 22.86
CA ILE A 205 3.98 19.71 21.47
C ILE A 205 2.95 20.84 21.41
N PHE A 206 3.29 21.96 20.80
CA PHE A 206 2.36 23.06 20.54
C PHE A 206 1.81 22.92 19.12
N VAL A 207 0.49 22.74 18.99
CA VAL A 207 -0.16 22.57 17.68
C VAL A 207 -1.15 23.70 17.47
N HIS A 208 -1.02 24.40 16.34
CA HIS A 208 -1.94 25.47 16.02
C HIS A 208 -2.35 25.47 14.54
N CYS A 209 -3.57 25.95 14.29
CA CYS A 209 -3.98 26.51 13.00
C CYS A 209 -4.29 28.00 13.23
N THR A 210 -5.14 28.63 12.42
CA THR A 210 -5.52 30.05 12.63
C THR A 210 -6.19 30.24 14.00
N HIS A 211 -7.23 29.45 14.30
CA HIS A 211 -7.99 29.56 15.57
C HIS A 211 -7.76 28.38 16.54
N GLY A 212 -7.17 27.28 16.09
CA GLY A 212 -6.86 26.13 16.94
C GLY A 212 -8.03 25.18 17.23
N HIS A 213 -9.07 25.16 16.39
CA HIS A 213 -10.28 24.35 16.59
C HIS A 213 -10.46 23.26 15.53
N ASN A 214 -10.99 23.57 14.33
CA ASN A 214 -11.36 22.54 13.35
C ASN A 214 -10.16 21.74 12.80
N ARG A 215 -9.21 22.40 12.11
CA ARG A 215 -7.99 21.75 11.57
C ARG A 215 -7.14 21.11 12.66
N THR A 216 -6.93 21.83 13.76
CA THR A 216 -6.17 21.33 14.92
C THR A 216 -6.84 20.11 15.56
N GLY A 217 -8.16 20.17 15.75
CA GLY A 217 -8.94 19.07 16.30
C GLY A 217 -8.93 17.86 15.40
N PHE A 218 -9.10 18.03 14.10
CA PHE A 218 -9.04 16.95 13.12
C PHE A 218 -7.71 16.19 13.17
N MET A 219 -6.59 16.92 13.14
CA MET A 219 -5.27 16.34 13.26
C MET A 219 -5.07 15.60 14.59
N ILE A 220 -5.47 16.23 15.70
CA ILE A 220 -5.35 15.63 17.04
C ILE A 220 -6.23 14.38 17.17
N VAL A 221 -7.49 14.41 16.72
CA VAL A 221 -8.38 13.25 16.75
C VAL A 221 -7.79 12.08 15.94
N HIS A 222 -7.25 12.33 14.74
CA HIS A 222 -6.54 11.29 13.98
C HIS A 222 -5.35 10.70 14.76
N TYR A 223 -4.58 11.53 15.45
CA TYR A 223 -3.51 11.05 16.32
C TYR A 223 -4.04 10.21 17.48
N LEU A 224 -5.09 10.66 18.17
CA LEU A 224 -5.70 9.94 19.28
C LEU A 224 -6.18 8.55 18.84
N MET A 225 -6.91 8.48 17.73
CA MET A 225 -7.41 7.23 17.13
C MET A 225 -6.29 6.27 16.72
N ARG A 226 -5.11 6.78 16.39
CA ARG A 226 -3.95 5.99 15.93
C ARG A 226 -2.91 5.73 17.02
N SER A 227 -3.12 6.32 18.20
CA SER A 227 -2.24 6.16 19.36
C SER A 227 -2.85 5.15 20.32
N GLN A 228 -2.08 4.16 20.77
CA GLN A 228 -2.51 3.19 21.80
C GLN A 228 -2.58 3.80 23.21
N LEU A 229 -2.80 5.12 23.34
CA LEU A 229 -2.64 5.85 24.60
C LEU A 229 -3.97 6.21 25.28
N LEU A 230 -5.11 5.70 24.79
CA LEU A 230 -6.42 5.99 25.37
C LEU A 230 -7.11 4.72 25.87
N SER A 231 -6.67 4.25 27.04
CA SER A 231 -7.55 4.02 28.19
C SER A 231 -6.72 3.56 29.40
N LEU A 232 -6.48 4.48 30.34
CA LEU A 232 -5.99 4.17 31.69
C LEU A 232 -7.11 4.29 32.73
N THR A 233 -8.35 4.39 32.29
CA THR A 233 -9.51 4.17 33.16
C THR A 233 -9.76 2.66 33.18
N GLU A 234 -9.49 2.03 34.33
CA GLU A 234 -9.76 0.61 34.63
C GLU A 234 -8.84 -0.46 34.02
N GLY A 235 -7.60 -0.12 33.68
CA GLY A 235 -6.59 -1.15 33.33
C GLY A 235 -6.91 -1.99 32.09
N LYS A 236 -7.88 -1.56 31.27
CA LYS A 236 -8.24 -2.17 30.00
C LYS A 236 -7.80 -1.26 28.87
N LEU A 237 -6.82 -1.71 28.09
CA LEU A 237 -6.45 -1.07 26.83
C LEU A 237 -7.60 -1.31 25.84
N GLN A 238 -8.40 -0.28 25.57
CA GLN A 238 -9.51 -0.35 24.62
C GLN A 238 -9.15 0.46 23.37
N VAL A 239 -9.60 -0.01 22.21
CA VAL A 239 -9.52 0.79 20.97
C VAL A 239 -10.47 1.98 21.10
N ALA A 240 -9.93 3.21 21.09
CA ALA A 240 -10.71 4.43 21.15
C ALA A 240 -11.66 4.54 19.94
N SER A 241 -12.91 4.94 20.20
CA SER A 241 -13.88 5.31 19.17
C SER A 241 -13.69 6.76 18.71
N VAL A 242 -14.19 7.08 17.52
CA VAL A 242 -14.17 8.46 16.99
C VAL A 242 -14.88 9.41 17.95
N THR A 243 -15.99 8.97 18.53
CA THR A 243 -16.77 9.75 19.50
C THR A 243 -15.95 10.12 20.74
N GLU A 244 -15.24 9.16 21.33
CA GLU A 244 -14.40 9.39 22.51
C GLU A 244 -13.23 10.33 22.20
N ALA A 245 -12.61 10.18 21.03
CA ALA A 245 -11.52 11.04 20.61
C ALA A 245 -11.97 12.48 20.34
N ILE A 246 -13.14 12.67 19.70
CA ILE A 246 -13.76 13.99 19.51
C ILE A 246 -14.08 14.62 20.87
N GLN A 247 -14.66 13.86 21.80
CA GLN A 247 -14.99 14.36 23.13
C GLN A 247 -13.75 14.73 23.93
N ALA A 248 -12.68 13.94 23.85
CA ALA A 248 -11.41 14.24 24.50
C ALA A 248 -10.84 15.58 23.99
N PHE A 249 -10.87 15.81 22.67
CA PHE A 249 -10.47 17.09 22.10
C PHE A 249 -11.38 18.24 22.54
N ALA A 250 -12.71 18.05 22.54
CA ALA A 250 -13.66 19.06 22.98
C ALA A 250 -13.46 19.46 24.45
N ASN A 251 -13.16 18.50 25.33
CA ASN A 251 -12.83 18.75 26.74
C ASN A 251 -11.52 19.54 26.88
N ALA A 252 -10.49 19.21 26.09
CA ALA A 252 -9.22 19.90 26.13
C ALA A 252 -9.28 21.30 25.50
N ARG A 253 -10.13 21.50 24.48
CA ARG A 253 -10.26 22.75 23.73
C ARG A 253 -11.72 23.08 23.43
N PRO A 254 -12.52 23.54 24.41
CA PRO A 254 -13.93 23.85 24.19
C PRO A 254 -14.15 24.92 23.11
N PRO A 255 -15.19 24.79 22.27
CA PRO A 255 -16.20 23.74 22.26
C PRO A 255 -15.78 22.46 21.49
N GLY A 256 -14.54 22.39 21.00
CA GLY A 256 -14.05 21.34 20.11
C GLY A 256 -14.09 21.75 18.64
N ILE A 257 -14.32 20.76 17.77
CA ILE A 257 -14.56 20.95 16.34
C ILE A 257 -16.01 21.40 16.17
N TYR A 258 -16.24 22.53 15.51
CA TYR A 258 -17.56 23.14 15.31
C TYR A 258 -17.99 23.21 13.83
N LYS A 259 -17.21 22.62 12.92
CA LYS A 259 -17.60 22.42 11.52
C LYS A 259 -18.06 20.97 11.30
N PRO A 260 -19.30 20.73 10.86
CA PRO A 260 -19.85 19.38 10.67
C PRO A 260 -19.01 18.50 9.72
N ASP A 261 -18.56 19.05 8.59
CA ASP A 261 -17.81 18.31 7.57
C ASP A 261 -16.54 17.65 8.12
N TYR A 262 -15.90 18.29 9.11
CA TYR A 262 -14.73 17.74 9.79
C TYR A 262 -15.08 16.52 10.66
N ILE A 263 -16.23 16.55 11.33
CA ILE A 263 -16.72 15.43 12.15
C ILE A 263 -17.14 14.28 11.23
N ASP A 264 -17.87 14.58 10.17
CA ASP A 264 -18.37 13.57 9.23
C ASP A 264 -17.22 12.89 8.47
N ALA A 265 -16.19 13.64 8.09
CA ALA A 265 -14.96 13.09 7.52
C ALA A 265 -14.23 12.14 8.47
N LEU A 266 -14.20 12.42 9.79
CA LEU A 266 -13.59 11.52 10.78
C LEU A 266 -14.34 10.18 10.88
N TYR A 267 -15.67 10.21 11.00
CA TYR A 267 -16.48 8.99 11.04
C TYR A 267 -16.35 8.17 9.75
N THR A 268 -16.39 8.87 8.60
CA THR A 268 -16.22 8.24 7.28
C THR A 268 -14.86 7.58 7.17
N PHE A 269 -13.78 8.28 7.52
CA PHE A 269 -12.42 7.75 7.45
C PHE A 269 -12.26 6.49 8.30
N TYR A 270 -12.71 6.50 9.56
CA TYR A 270 -12.55 5.35 10.46
C TYR A 270 -13.62 4.26 10.27
N HIS A 271 -14.48 4.37 9.26
CA HIS A 271 -15.60 3.47 9.00
C HIS A 271 -16.52 3.29 10.22
N GLU A 272 -16.67 4.33 11.04
CA GLU A 272 -17.57 4.31 12.20
C GLU A 272 -18.91 4.96 11.86
N LYS A 273 -20.01 4.39 12.39
CA LYS A 273 -21.32 5.02 12.23
C LYS A 273 -21.42 6.18 13.22
N LYS A 274 -21.63 7.40 12.71
CA LYS A 274 -21.90 8.58 13.54
C LYS A 274 -23.15 8.35 14.41
N PRO A 275 -23.03 8.36 15.75
CA PRO A 275 -24.18 8.26 16.64
C PRO A 275 -25.04 9.52 16.59
N GLU A 276 -26.36 9.38 16.71
CA GLU A 276 -27.30 10.53 16.74
C GLU A 276 -27.04 11.49 17.91
N VAL A 277 -26.46 10.97 19.01
CA VAL A 277 -26.09 11.76 20.20
C VAL A 277 -24.92 12.72 19.95
N VAL A 278 -24.17 12.54 18.86
CA VAL A 278 -23.02 13.40 18.53
C VAL A 278 -23.50 14.62 17.78
N ILE A 279 -23.78 15.68 18.54
CA ILE A 279 -24.21 16.98 18.02
C ILE A 279 -22.98 17.86 17.80
N CYS A 280 -22.82 18.37 16.58
CA CYS A 280 -21.77 19.33 16.29
C CYS A 280 -22.06 20.65 17.04
N PRO A 281 -21.12 21.20 17.81
CA PRO A 281 -21.28 22.50 18.45
C PRO A 281 -21.59 23.61 17.43
N SER A 282 -22.41 24.59 17.84
CA SER A 282 -22.65 25.78 17.01
C SER A 282 -21.36 26.58 16.81
N THR A 283 -21.29 27.31 15.68
CA THR A 283 -20.16 28.19 15.40
C THR A 283 -20.00 29.22 16.53
N PRO A 284 -18.82 29.31 17.18
CA PRO A 284 -18.60 30.22 18.31
C PRO A 284 -18.86 31.68 17.95
N GLU A 285 -19.35 32.46 18.91
CA GLU A 285 -19.70 33.88 18.71
C GLU A 285 -18.54 34.71 18.15
N TRP A 286 -17.32 34.50 18.66
CA TRP A 286 -16.11 35.18 18.18
C TRP A 286 -15.80 34.90 16.70
N LYS A 287 -16.39 33.86 16.08
CA LYS A 287 -16.20 33.53 14.67
C LYS A 287 -17.35 33.98 13.77
N LYS A 288 -18.54 34.26 14.31
CA LYS A 288 -19.71 34.69 13.52
C LYS A 288 -19.35 35.99 12.78
N SER A 289 -19.66 36.07 11.48
CA SER A 289 -19.45 37.30 10.73
C SER A 289 -20.36 38.40 11.25
N SER A 290 -19.76 39.57 11.50
CA SER A 290 -20.47 40.79 11.87
C SER A 290 -20.95 41.59 10.65
N GLU A 291 -20.59 41.14 9.45
CA GLU A 291 -20.95 41.78 8.19
C GLU A 291 -21.97 40.91 7.45
N PHE A 292 -23.16 41.48 7.29
CA PHE A 292 -24.20 40.97 6.40
C PHE A 292 -24.06 41.67 5.05
N ASP A 293 -24.30 40.95 3.96
CA ASP A 293 -24.37 41.54 2.63
C ASP A 293 -25.59 42.48 2.52
N LEU A 294 -25.73 43.16 1.37
CA LEU A 294 -26.84 44.08 1.11
C LEU A 294 -28.22 43.39 1.12
N ASN A 295 -28.26 42.06 1.17
CA ASN A 295 -29.47 41.24 1.25
C ASN A 295 -29.73 40.70 2.67
N GLY A 296 -28.89 41.01 3.66
CA GLY A 296 -29.03 40.54 5.04
C GLY A 296 -28.49 39.13 5.28
N GLU A 297 -27.74 38.56 4.33
CA GLU A 297 -27.07 37.26 4.46
C GLU A 297 -25.64 37.43 4.96
N ALA A 298 -25.16 36.54 5.81
CA ALA A 298 -23.80 36.59 6.33
C ALA A 298 -22.78 36.51 5.18
N ILE A 299 -21.86 37.49 5.07
CA ILE A 299 -20.81 37.47 4.04
C ILE A 299 -19.92 36.23 4.22
N PRO A 300 -19.62 35.45 3.16
CA PRO A 300 -18.71 34.32 3.23
C PRO A 300 -17.32 34.73 3.70
N ASP A 301 -16.70 33.94 4.59
CA ASP A 301 -15.37 34.20 5.15
C ASP A 301 -14.31 34.37 4.04
N GLU A 302 -13.84 35.59 3.75
CA GLU A 302 -12.72 35.85 2.84
C GLU A 302 -11.34 35.53 3.45
N ASP A 303 -11.29 35.27 4.77
CA ASP A 303 -10.06 35.16 5.58
C ASP A 303 -9.48 33.74 5.68
N ASP A 304 -10.06 32.75 4.97
CA ASP A 304 -9.42 31.43 4.89
C ASP A 304 -8.25 31.53 3.90
N ASP A 305 -7.03 31.29 4.40
CA ASP A 305 -5.71 31.54 3.75
C ASP A 305 -5.45 30.71 2.46
N GLY A 306 -6.44 30.46 1.62
CA GLY A 306 -6.36 29.83 0.30
C GLY A 306 -6.87 30.77 -0.80
N GLY A 307 -6.25 30.73 -1.98
CA GLY A 307 -6.82 31.29 -3.22
C GLY A 307 -8.10 30.55 -3.65
N PRO A 308 -8.79 30.98 -4.72
CA PRO A 308 -10.00 30.33 -5.22
C PRO A 308 -9.81 28.82 -5.29
N GLY A 309 -10.52 28.09 -4.41
CA GLY A 309 -10.65 26.66 -4.55
C GLY A 309 -11.32 26.42 -5.90
N ALA A 310 -10.68 25.64 -6.77
CA ALA A 310 -11.38 25.13 -7.93
C ALA A 310 -12.66 24.44 -7.40
N PRO A 311 -13.84 24.69 -7.99
CA PRO A 311 -15.04 23.98 -7.59
C PRO A 311 -14.71 22.48 -7.59
N LEU A 312 -15.10 21.78 -6.52
CA LEU A 312 -15.15 20.34 -6.52
C LEU A 312 -16.04 19.96 -7.70
N GLN A 313 -15.43 19.59 -8.81
CA GLN A 313 -16.11 18.81 -9.82
C GLN A 313 -16.48 17.54 -9.08
N GLU A 314 -17.76 17.40 -8.73
CA GLU A 314 -18.38 16.09 -8.65
C GLU A 314 -18.01 15.39 -9.94
N ILE A 315 -16.95 14.58 -9.89
CA ILE A 315 -16.70 13.60 -10.92
C ILE A 315 -17.97 12.75 -10.83
N PRO A 316 -18.81 12.70 -11.87
CA PRO A 316 -19.94 11.79 -11.88
C PRO A 316 -19.40 10.42 -11.50
N GLU A 317 -20.15 9.61 -10.76
CA GLU A 317 -19.90 8.18 -10.63
C GLU A 317 -20.00 7.55 -12.04
N ILE A 318 -19.00 7.82 -12.88
CA ILE A 318 -18.64 6.96 -13.97
C ILE A 318 -18.21 5.70 -13.24
N ASP A 319 -18.85 4.59 -13.56
CA ASP A 319 -18.47 3.26 -13.07
C ASP A 319 -17.02 2.98 -13.52
N VAL A 320 -16.06 3.50 -12.76
CA VAL A 320 -14.64 3.41 -13.09
C VAL A 320 -14.28 1.95 -12.90
N THR A 321 -14.11 1.25 -14.02
CA THR A 321 -13.66 -0.14 -14.03
C THR A 321 -12.38 -0.23 -13.21
N MET A 322 -12.41 -1.03 -12.15
CA MET A 322 -11.26 -1.23 -11.28
C MET A 322 -10.15 -1.93 -12.06
N THR A 323 -8.91 -1.52 -11.83
CA THR A 323 -7.75 -2.14 -12.46
C THR A 323 -6.75 -2.62 -11.41
N ASN A 324 -6.01 -3.68 -11.75
CA ASN A 324 -4.92 -4.17 -10.91
C ASN A 324 -3.76 -3.16 -10.80
N ASP A 325 -3.71 -2.15 -11.67
CA ASP A 325 -2.69 -1.11 -11.69
C ASP A 325 -3.05 0.12 -10.82
N ASP A 326 -4.25 0.12 -10.22
CA ASP A 326 -4.70 1.24 -9.39
C ASP A 326 -3.82 1.37 -8.15
N VAL A 327 -3.46 2.62 -7.81
CA VAL A 327 -2.60 2.88 -6.65
C VAL A 327 -3.47 2.95 -5.39
N LEU A 328 -3.30 1.98 -4.50
CA LEU A 328 -4.12 1.82 -3.30
C LEU A 328 -3.46 2.42 -2.05
N GLY A 329 -4.24 3.15 -1.25
CA GLY A 329 -3.79 3.77 0.00
C GLY A 329 -3.07 5.09 -0.19
N ASP A 330 -2.72 5.74 0.91
CA ASP A 330 -2.11 7.07 0.96
C ASP A 330 -0.60 7.00 1.16
N ALA A 331 0.14 7.99 0.66
CA ALA A 331 1.58 8.09 0.90
C ALA A 331 1.88 8.33 2.38
N ILE A 332 3.07 7.90 2.82
CA ILE A 332 3.56 8.03 4.19
C ILE A 332 4.89 8.80 4.21
N PRO A 333 5.26 9.45 5.32
CA PRO A 333 6.55 10.12 5.44
C PRO A 333 7.73 9.18 5.17
N TYR A 334 8.75 9.68 4.47
CA TYR A 334 9.94 8.92 4.10
C TYR A 334 10.64 8.27 5.29
N ASP A 335 10.81 9.00 6.40
CA ASP A 335 11.45 8.47 7.61
C ASP A 335 10.66 7.31 8.23
N GLN A 336 9.32 7.36 8.15
CA GLN A 336 8.46 6.25 8.58
C GLN A 336 8.65 5.03 7.67
N GLN A 337 8.69 5.26 6.37
CA GLN A 337 8.91 4.23 5.36
C GLN A 337 10.27 3.54 5.56
N GLU A 338 11.33 4.30 5.82
CA GLU A 338 12.66 3.76 6.13
C GLU A 338 12.65 2.88 7.39
N ALA A 339 11.98 3.33 8.46
CA ALA A 339 11.84 2.51 9.67
C ALA A 339 11.12 1.18 9.39
N PHE A 340 10.06 1.21 8.57
CA PHE A 340 9.35 -0.01 8.17
C PHE A 340 10.15 -0.91 7.23
N ARG A 341 10.99 -0.34 6.35
CA ARG A 341 11.94 -1.11 5.53
C ARG A 341 12.94 -1.86 6.41
N GLN A 342 13.50 -1.20 7.42
CA GLN A 342 14.41 -1.83 8.38
C GLN A 342 13.71 -2.95 9.15
N PHE A 343 12.47 -2.74 9.61
CA PHE A 343 11.68 -3.79 10.22
C PHE A 343 11.49 -5.00 9.29
N CYS A 344 11.14 -4.79 8.02
CA CYS A 344 10.96 -5.89 7.07
C CYS A 344 12.24 -6.70 6.88
N TYR A 345 13.41 -6.05 6.79
CA TYR A 345 14.69 -6.75 6.72
C TYR A 345 15.02 -7.51 7.99
N GLN A 346 14.78 -6.94 9.16
CA GLN A 346 14.96 -7.62 10.44
C GLN A 346 14.04 -8.84 10.55
N ALA A 347 12.76 -8.69 10.22
CA ALA A 347 11.76 -9.77 10.24
C ALA A 347 12.12 -10.90 9.26
N LEU A 348 12.77 -10.57 8.15
CA LEU A 348 13.24 -11.54 7.15
C LEU A 348 14.67 -12.04 7.40
N LYS A 349 15.29 -11.67 8.53
CA LYS A 349 16.68 -12.01 8.89
C LYS A 349 17.69 -11.64 7.79
N LEU A 350 17.42 -10.57 7.05
CA LEU A 350 18.31 -10.04 6.03
C LEU A 350 19.30 -9.04 6.67
N GLN A 351 20.57 -9.13 6.27
CA GLN A 351 21.54 -8.12 6.65
C GLN A 351 21.19 -6.79 5.96
N SER A 352 20.91 -5.76 6.76
CA SER A 352 20.74 -4.40 6.24
C SER A 352 22.07 -3.93 5.64
N GLY A 353 22.16 -3.92 4.31
CA GLY A 353 23.35 -3.40 3.61
C GLY A 353 23.58 -1.91 3.94
N PRO A 354 24.84 -1.43 3.96
CA PRO A 354 25.12 -0.02 4.16
C PRO A 354 24.59 0.79 2.97
N ARG A 355 23.66 1.72 3.23
CA ARG A 355 23.17 2.79 2.32
C ARG A 355 23.19 2.42 0.81
N GLY A 356 22.56 1.31 0.46
CA GLY A 356 22.33 0.88 -0.91
C GLY A 356 20.83 0.66 -1.12
N ASN A 357 20.34 0.92 -2.33
CA ASN A 357 18.92 0.84 -2.70
C ASN A 357 18.16 -0.27 -1.95
N SER A 358 17.10 0.09 -1.24
CA SER A 358 16.27 -0.89 -0.54
C SER A 358 15.48 -1.70 -1.56
N HIS A 359 15.85 -2.97 -1.73
CA HIS A 359 15.15 -3.90 -2.62
C HIS A 359 14.02 -4.60 -1.88
N PHE A 360 12.93 -4.84 -2.60
CA PHE A 360 11.79 -5.61 -2.11
C PHE A 360 12.21 -7.03 -1.69
N PRO A 361 11.92 -7.45 -0.45
CA PRO A 361 12.51 -8.67 0.10
C PRO A 361 11.65 -9.93 -0.03
N GLY A 362 10.41 -9.84 -0.54
CA GLY A 362 9.50 -10.98 -0.62
C GLY A 362 10.01 -12.11 -1.53
N SER A 363 9.57 -13.34 -1.27
CA SER A 363 9.99 -14.55 -2.00
C SER A 363 9.59 -14.51 -3.47
N HIS A 364 10.43 -14.96 -4.39
CA HIS A 364 10.13 -15.02 -5.82
C HIS A 364 10.13 -16.49 -6.29
N PRO A 365 9.01 -16.97 -6.87
CA PRO A 365 8.94 -18.31 -7.43
C PRO A 365 9.82 -18.46 -8.68
N VAL A 366 10.48 -19.60 -8.81
CA VAL A 366 11.17 -20.04 -10.03
C VAL A 366 10.22 -20.85 -10.91
N SER A 367 10.42 -20.79 -12.23
CA SER A 367 9.59 -21.57 -13.16
C SER A 367 9.82 -23.07 -12.97
N LEU A 368 8.73 -23.83 -12.94
CA LEU A 368 8.79 -25.28 -13.00
C LEU A 368 9.49 -25.68 -14.31
N SER A 369 10.46 -26.56 -14.21
CA SER A 369 11.32 -27.03 -15.29
C SER A 369 11.53 -28.53 -15.15
N ARG A 370 12.13 -29.18 -16.15
CA ARG A 370 12.45 -30.62 -16.06
C ARG A 370 13.42 -30.91 -14.91
N ASP A 371 14.37 -30.00 -14.68
CA ASP A 371 15.44 -30.19 -13.71
C ASP A 371 14.91 -30.12 -12.27
N ASN A 372 13.96 -29.22 -12.00
CA ASN A 372 13.36 -29.06 -10.68
C ASN A 372 12.04 -29.83 -10.49
N LEU A 373 11.52 -30.50 -11.53
CA LEU A 373 10.31 -31.32 -11.42
C LEU A 373 10.46 -32.44 -10.39
N GLN A 374 11.68 -32.98 -10.25
CA GLN A 374 12.00 -34.03 -9.30
C GLN A 374 11.74 -33.60 -7.84
N LEU A 375 11.75 -32.29 -7.54
CA LEU A 375 11.38 -31.77 -6.22
C LEU A 375 9.95 -32.15 -5.84
N LEU A 376 9.02 -32.13 -6.79
CA LEU A 376 7.61 -32.49 -6.55
C LEU A 376 7.44 -33.99 -6.24
N ARG A 377 8.41 -34.83 -6.61
CA ARG A 377 8.43 -36.28 -6.30
C ARG A 377 9.08 -36.58 -4.95
N GLN A 378 10.10 -35.80 -4.58
CA GLN A 378 10.95 -36.09 -3.41
C GLN A 378 10.50 -35.39 -2.14
N ARG A 379 9.69 -34.34 -2.23
CA ARG A 379 9.29 -33.49 -1.10
C ARG A 379 7.78 -33.33 -1.04
N TYR A 380 7.27 -33.06 0.15
CA TYR A 380 5.86 -32.76 0.36
C TYR A 380 5.52 -31.36 -0.18
N TYR A 381 4.84 -31.32 -1.33
CA TYR A 381 4.39 -30.09 -1.95
C TYR A 381 2.88 -29.94 -1.90
N TYR A 382 2.45 -28.69 -1.81
CA TYR A 382 1.07 -28.28 -2.00
C TYR A 382 0.98 -27.30 -3.16
N ALA A 383 -0.16 -27.30 -3.83
CA ALA A 383 -0.43 -26.46 -4.98
C ALA A 383 -1.58 -25.49 -4.68
N THR A 384 -1.46 -24.26 -5.19
CA THR A 384 -2.54 -23.28 -5.26
C THR A 384 -2.62 -22.70 -6.66
N TRP A 385 -3.72 -22.02 -6.99
CA TRP A 385 -3.85 -21.35 -8.28
C TRP A 385 -2.97 -20.11 -8.32
N LYS A 386 -2.34 -19.83 -9.46
CA LYS A 386 -1.64 -18.58 -9.71
C LYS A 386 -2.69 -17.54 -10.11
N ALA A 387 -3.01 -16.61 -9.22
CA ALA A 387 -4.02 -15.61 -9.49
C ALA A 387 -3.43 -14.49 -10.36
N ASP A 388 -4.28 -13.83 -11.14
CA ASP A 388 -3.92 -12.63 -11.90
C ASP A 388 -4.21 -11.39 -11.06
N GLY A 389 -3.25 -11.04 -10.20
CA GLY A 389 -3.36 -9.90 -9.29
C GLY A 389 -2.11 -9.04 -9.25
N THR A 390 -2.12 -8.05 -8.37
CA THR A 390 -0.93 -7.26 -8.02
C THR A 390 -0.42 -7.74 -6.66
N ARG A 391 0.82 -8.24 -6.64
CA ARG A 391 1.48 -8.64 -5.41
C ARG A 391 1.69 -7.45 -4.48
N TYR A 392 1.30 -7.60 -3.23
CA TYR A 392 1.65 -6.70 -2.15
C TYR A 392 2.11 -7.54 -0.96
N MET A 393 3.11 -7.06 -0.22
CA MET A 393 3.21 -7.43 1.19
C MET A 393 2.32 -6.48 2.00
N MET A 394 1.89 -6.92 3.18
CA MET A 394 1.05 -6.11 4.05
C MET A 394 1.64 -6.09 5.45
N LEU A 395 1.98 -4.90 5.94
CA LEU A 395 2.42 -4.66 7.29
C LEU A 395 1.26 -4.12 8.12
N LEU A 396 0.87 -4.88 9.15
CA LEU A 396 -0.14 -4.47 10.10
C LEU A 396 0.53 -3.83 11.31
N THR A 397 0.11 -2.63 11.65
CA THR A 397 0.53 -1.94 12.86
C THR A 397 -0.70 -1.44 13.64
N VAL A 398 -0.44 -0.94 14.83
CA VAL A 398 -1.46 -0.41 15.74
C VAL A 398 -2.03 0.90 15.23
N ASP A 399 -1.30 1.59 14.36
CA ASP A 399 -1.67 2.89 13.79
C ASP A 399 -2.26 2.78 12.37
N GLY A 400 -2.27 1.58 11.77
CA GLY A 400 -2.90 1.30 10.49
C GLY A 400 -2.42 0.04 9.78
N CYS A 401 -2.93 -0.16 8.57
CA CYS A 401 -2.48 -1.19 7.63
C CYS A 401 -1.62 -0.52 6.55
N TYR A 402 -0.55 -1.18 6.11
CA TYR A 402 0.35 -0.66 5.08
C TYR A 402 0.55 -1.70 3.98
N LEU A 403 0.20 -1.34 2.75
CA LEU A 403 0.53 -2.11 1.56
C LEU A 403 1.94 -1.78 1.10
N ILE A 404 2.68 -2.81 0.73
CA ILE A 404 4.07 -2.75 0.31
C ILE A 404 4.15 -3.30 -1.10
N ASP A 405 4.42 -2.44 -2.08
CA ASP A 405 4.54 -2.84 -3.48
C ASP A 405 5.93 -3.44 -3.79
N ARG A 406 6.13 -3.88 -5.03
CA ARG A 406 7.41 -4.43 -5.50
C ARG A 406 8.54 -3.40 -5.62
N ASN A 407 8.21 -2.11 -5.63
CA ASN A 407 9.19 -1.02 -5.54
C ASN A 407 9.58 -0.75 -4.08
N PHE A 408 9.12 -1.59 -3.15
CA PHE A 408 9.30 -1.46 -1.72
C PHE A 408 8.79 -0.11 -1.19
N THR A 409 7.68 0.35 -1.79
CA THR A 409 6.95 1.56 -1.42
C THR A 409 5.79 1.22 -0.53
N PHE A 410 5.63 2.01 0.54
CA PHE A 410 4.63 1.79 1.57
C PHE A 410 3.49 2.77 1.38
N ARG A 411 2.26 2.26 1.37
CA ARG A 411 1.05 3.08 1.35
C ARG A 411 0.11 2.66 2.45
N ARG A 412 -0.39 3.64 3.20
CA ARG A 412 -1.30 3.43 4.32
C ARG A 412 -2.71 3.17 3.82
N VAL A 413 -3.37 2.18 4.39
CA VAL A 413 -4.77 1.85 4.13
C VAL A 413 -5.52 1.80 5.46
N GLN A 414 -6.72 2.37 5.50
CA GLN A 414 -7.55 2.35 6.70
C GLN A 414 -8.33 1.04 6.78
N MET A 415 -7.78 0.09 7.53
CA MET A 415 -8.39 -1.23 7.80
C MET A 415 -8.07 -1.66 9.22
N ARG A 416 -8.94 -2.49 9.79
CA ARG A 416 -8.85 -2.92 11.19
C ARG A 416 -8.47 -4.39 11.30
N PHE A 417 -7.38 -4.73 11.99
CA PHE A 417 -6.94 -6.11 12.20
C PHE A 417 -6.79 -6.45 13.68
N PRO A 418 -7.82 -7.04 14.31
CA PRO A 418 -7.76 -7.44 15.72
C PRO A 418 -6.90 -8.69 15.92
N CYS A 419 -6.18 -8.75 17.03
CA CYS A 419 -5.52 -9.97 17.50
C CYS A 419 -6.55 -10.98 18.02
N LYS A 420 -6.14 -12.25 18.14
CA LYS A 420 -6.92 -13.30 18.79
C LYS A 420 -7.26 -12.92 20.24
N SER A 421 -8.51 -13.12 20.63
CA SER A 421 -8.96 -12.94 22.01
C SER A 421 -8.52 -14.14 22.86
N THR A 422 -7.90 -13.87 24.00
CA THR A 422 -7.44 -14.90 24.95
C THR A 422 -8.57 -15.44 25.83
N ASN A 423 -9.67 -14.68 26.02
CA ASN A 423 -10.71 -14.99 27.01
C ASN A 423 -12.14 -15.02 26.44
N GLY A 424 -12.32 -15.09 25.12
CA GLY A 424 -13.64 -15.08 24.47
C GLY A 424 -14.38 -13.73 24.50
N SER A 425 -13.74 -12.69 25.05
CA SER A 425 -14.16 -11.28 24.98
C SER A 425 -13.80 -10.64 23.63
N ALA A 426 -14.26 -9.42 23.38
CA ALA A 426 -13.82 -8.63 22.23
C ALA A 426 -12.28 -8.51 22.21
N PRO A 427 -11.64 -8.51 21.02
CA PRO A 427 -10.19 -8.45 20.92
C PRO A 427 -9.64 -7.17 21.56
N GLU A 428 -8.77 -7.34 22.55
CA GLU A 428 -8.22 -6.24 23.36
C GLU A 428 -7.12 -5.45 22.62
N TYR A 429 -6.51 -6.04 21.59
CA TYR A 429 -5.35 -5.47 20.90
C TYR A 429 -5.50 -5.59 19.37
N LEU A 430 -4.91 -4.62 18.68
CA LEU A 430 -4.66 -4.69 17.24
C LEU A 430 -3.25 -5.25 17.00
N HIS A 431 -3.04 -5.88 15.84
CA HIS A 431 -1.71 -6.36 15.46
C HIS A 431 -0.68 -5.22 15.43
N HIS A 432 0.54 -5.51 15.88
CA HIS A 432 1.64 -4.55 15.85
C HIS A 432 2.89 -5.14 15.22
N PHE A 433 3.23 -4.72 14.01
CA PHE A 433 4.32 -5.30 13.23
C PHE A 433 4.10 -6.79 12.90
N THR A 434 2.91 -7.11 12.38
CA THR A 434 2.64 -8.40 11.72
C THR A 434 2.85 -8.21 10.22
N LEU A 435 3.64 -9.07 9.58
CA LEU A 435 4.02 -8.96 8.17
C LEU A 435 3.47 -10.15 7.38
N LEU A 436 2.73 -9.83 6.31
CA LEU A 436 1.99 -10.78 5.48
C LEU A 436 2.46 -10.68 4.03
N ASP A 437 2.44 -11.79 3.30
CA ASP A 437 2.70 -11.82 1.85
C ASP A 437 1.45 -12.30 1.10
N GLY A 438 1.09 -11.57 0.05
CA GLY A 438 -0.19 -11.76 -0.60
C GLY A 438 -0.32 -11.10 -1.97
N GLU A 439 -1.52 -11.21 -2.50
CA GLU A 439 -1.86 -10.75 -3.83
C GLU A 439 -3.24 -10.08 -3.83
N MET A 440 -3.29 -8.85 -4.34
CA MET A 440 -4.52 -8.11 -4.54
C MET A 440 -5.14 -8.51 -5.87
N ILE A 441 -6.35 -9.03 -5.83
CA ILE A 441 -7.14 -9.41 -7.00
C ILE A 441 -8.41 -8.57 -7.09
N ILE A 442 -9.06 -8.61 -8.26
CA ILE A 442 -10.38 -8.03 -8.48
C ILE A 442 -11.32 -9.19 -8.83
N ASP A 443 -12.26 -9.47 -7.93
CA ASP A 443 -13.36 -10.39 -8.18
C ASP A 443 -14.45 -9.65 -8.96
N THR A 444 -14.99 -10.27 -10.01
CA THR A 444 -16.19 -9.80 -10.72
C THR A 444 -17.34 -10.72 -10.35
N VAL A 445 -18.38 -10.17 -9.71
CA VAL A 445 -19.56 -10.94 -9.33
C VAL A 445 -20.32 -11.32 -10.61
N PRO A 446 -20.57 -12.62 -10.88
CA PRO A 446 -21.15 -13.06 -12.16
C PRO A 446 -22.47 -12.37 -12.52
N ASP A 447 -23.37 -12.19 -11.55
CA ASP A 447 -24.73 -11.71 -11.80
C ASP A 447 -24.82 -10.17 -11.92
N SER A 448 -24.07 -9.44 -11.10
CA SER A 448 -24.15 -7.98 -11.04
C SER A 448 -23.05 -7.28 -11.84
N GLN A 449 -22.04 -8.03 -12.32
CA GLN A 449 -20.79 -7.50 -12.89
C GLN A 449 -20.04 -6.53 -11.95
N LYS A 450 -20.46 -6.46 -10.69
CA LYS A 450 -19.82 -5.60 -9.69
C LYS A 450 -18.42 -6.12 -9.41
N GLN A 451 -17.45 -5.23 -9.48
CA GLN A 451 -16.07 -5.51 -9.14
C GLN A 451 -15.81 -5.25 -7.66
N GLU A 452 -15.16 -6.19 -6.98
CA GLU A 452 -14.72 -6.04 -5.60
C GLU A 452 -13.26 -6.47 -5.45
N ARG A 453 -12.45 -5.63 -4.79
CA ARG A 453 -11.06 -5.98 -4.49
C ARG A 453 -10.98 -6.98 -3.34
N ARG A 454 -10.07 -7.95 -3.47
CA ARG A 454 -9.76 -8.91 -2.42
C ARG A 454 -8.25 -9.13 -2.31
N TYR A 455 -7.75 -9.04 -1.10
CA TYR A 455 -6.38 -9.41 -0.77
C TYR A 455 -6.31 -10.89 -0.35
N LEU A 456 -5.64 -11.70 -1.17
CA LEU A 456 -5.37 -13.11 -0.92
C LEU A 456 -4.02 -13.25 -0.23
N ILE A 457 -4.02 -13.58 1.06
CA ILE A 457 -2.81 -13.79 1.83
C ILE A 457 -2.38 -15.25 1.66
N TYR A 458 -1.16 -15.49 1.19
CA TYR A 458 -0.66 -16.85 1.00
C TYR A 458 0.47 -17.22 1.98
N ASP A 459 1.12 -16.25 2.62
CA ASP A 459 2.16 -16.53 3.62
C ASP A 459 2.18 -15.47 4.75
N LEU A 460 2.73 -15.86 5.89
CA LEU A 460 2.83 -15.08 7.12
C LEU A 460 4.30 -15.05 7.56
N ILE A 461 4.91 -13.88 7.52
CA ILE A 461 6.36 -13.70 7.74
C ILE A 461 6.66 -13.39 9.21
N ALA A 462 5.83 -12.58 9.86
CA ALA A 462 6.00 -12.21 11.25
C ALA A 462 4.65 -11.95 11.92
N ILE A 463 4.53 -12.27 13.22
CA ILE A 463 3.38 -11.90 14.06
C ILE A 463 3.90 -11.02 15.19
N ASN A 464 3.30 -9.84 15.36
CA ASN A 464 3.54 -8.97 16.51
C ASN A 464 5.05 -8.75 16.82
N GLN A 465 5.85 -8.40 15.80
CA GLN A 465 7.31 -8.26 15.79
C GLN A 465 8.11 -9.58 15.78
N ILE A 466 7.49 -10.72 16.08
CA ILE A 466 8.18 -12.02 16.11
C ILE A 466 8.26 -12.58 14.69
N SER A 467 9.48 -12.74 14.21
CA SER A 467 9.79 -13.40 12.93
C SER A 467 9.41 -14.89 12.96
N LEU A 468 8.74 -15.36 11.90
CA LEU A 468 8.35 -16.75 11.70
C LEU A 468 9.06 -17.41 10.51
N VAL A 469 10.03 -16.74 9.87
CA VAL A 469 10.63 -17.19 8.60
C VAL A 469 11.29 -18.57 8.66
N GLU A 470 11.83 -18.97 9.81
CA GLU A 470 12.44 -20.29 9.97
C GLU A 470 11.42 -21.40 10.21
N ARG A 471 10.17 -21.07 10.53
CA ARG A 471 9.13 -22.06 10.74
C ARG A 471 8.71 -22.67 9.40
N PRO A 472 8.33 -23.95 9.37
CA PRO A 472 7.71 -24.59 8.20
C PRO A 472 6.53 -23.81 7.65
N PHE A 473 6.36 -23.81 6.32
CA PHE A 473 5.21 -23.19 5.66
C PHE A 473 3.87 -23.66 6.24
N SER A 474 3.73 -24.95 6.53
CA SER A 474 2.55 -25.55 7.16
C SER A 474 2.12 -24.84 8.45
N GLU A 475 3.08 -24.49 9.29
CA GLU A 475 2.84 -23.79 10.54
C GLU A 475 2.50 -22.33 10.30
N ARG A 476 3.22 -21.63 9.42
CA ARG A 476 2.93 -20.23 9.07
C ARG A 476 1.54 -20.09 8.45
N TRP A 477 1.15 -21.03 7.59
CA TRP A 477 -0.16 -21.07 6.94
C TRP A 477 -1.31 -21.37 7.91
N ARG A 478 -1.09 -22.23 8.92
CA ARG A 478 -2.04 -22.45 10.02
C ARG A 478 -2.17 -21.22 10.91
N LEU A 479 -1.05 -20.64 11.35
CA LEU A 479 -1.03 -19.42 12.18
C LEU A 479 -1.69 -18.24 11.48
N LEU A 480 -1.57 -18.13 10.16
CA LEU A 480 -2.27 -17.12 9.38
C LEU A 480 -3.79 -17.19 9.55
N GLU A 481 -4.36 -18.40 9.55
CA GLU A 481 -5.81 -18.56 9.79
C GLU A 481 -6.16 -18.21 11.24
N GLU A 482 -5.50 -18.83 12.21
CA GLU A 482 -5.83 -18.74 13.64
C GLU A 482 -5.59 -17.35 14.24
N GLU A 483 -4.54 -16.64 13.81
CA GLU A 483 -4.08 -15.40 14.44
C GLU A 483 -4.52 -14.15 13.68
N VAL A 484 -4.86 -14.25 12.39
CA VAL A 484 -5.20 -13.07 11.55
C VAL A 484 -6.61 -13.16 10.96
N ILE A 485 -6.96 -14.27 10.32
CA ILE A 485 -8.24 -14.41 9.60
C ILE A 485 -9.40 -14.67 10.56
N GLU A 486 -9.28 -15.65 11.44
CA GLU A 486 -10.34 -16.01 12.39
C GLU A 486 -10.69 -14.87 13.34
N PRO A 487 -9.74 -14.16 13.98
CA PRO A 487 -10.08 -13.06 14.88
C PRO A 487 -10.84 -11.94 14.18
N ARG A 488 -10.40 -11.58 12.96
CA ARG A 488 -11.08 -10.59 12.11
C ARG A 488 -12.50 -11.04 11.74
N ASN A 489 -12.67 -12.29 11.33
CA ASN A 489 -13.99 -12.83 10.97
C ASN A 489 -14.92 -12.95 12.18
N LEU A 490 -14.39 -13.28 13.36
CA LEU A 490 -15.14 -13.32 14.61
C LEU A 490 -15.61 -11.93 15.01
N GLU A 491 -14.72 -10.92 15.02
CA GLU A 491 -15.09 -9.54 15.33
C GLU A 491 -16.15 -9.03 14.34
N ARG A 492 -15.96 -9.25 13.03
CA ARG A 492 -16.95 -8.89 12.01
C ARG A 492 -18.32 -9.52 12.26
N ARG A 493 -18.39 -10.81 12.57
CA ARG A 493 -19.66 -11.50 12.90
C ARG A 493 -20.30 -10.95 14.16
N ASN A 494 -19.51 -10.66 15.19
CA ASN A 494 -20.00 -10.11 16.45
C ASN A 494 -20.56 -8.71 16.27
N ILE A 495 -19.87 -7.85 15.50
CA ILE A 495 -20.33 -6.50 15.16
C ILE A 495 -21.60 -6.57 14.31
N PHE A 496 -21.68 -7.46 13.31
CA PHE A 496 -22.88 -7.61 12.49
C PHE A 496 -24.12 -8.02 13.30
N LYS A 497 -23.94 -8.83 14.35
CA LYS A 497 -25.02 -9.22 15.28
C LYS A 497 -25.34 -8.13 16.32
N SER A 498 -24.48 -7.13 16.49
CA SER A 498 -24.71 -6.04 17.43
C SER A 498 -25.85 -5.14 16.95
N LYS A 499 -26.70 -4.70 17.88
CA LYS A 499 -27.78 -3.74 17.59
C LYS A 499 -27.23 -2.37 17.17
N ASN A 500 -26.05 -2.01 17.66
CA ASN A 500 -25.34 -0.76 17.34
C ASN A 500 -23.90 -1.11 16.92
N PRO A 501 -23.67 -1.46 15.65
CA PRO A 501 -22.32 -1.73 15.17
C PRO A 501 -21.49 -0.43 15.16
N ASN A 502 -20.38 -0.42 15.89
CA ASN A 502 -19.49 0.75 15.90
C ASN A 502 -18.70 0.86 14.59
N TYR A 503 -18.17 -0.25 14.06
CA TYR A 503 -17.29 -0.29 12.89
C TYR A 503 -17.96 -0.98 11.68
N ARG A 504 -17.75 -0.47 10.46
CA ARG A 504 -18.32 -0.98 9.21
C ARG A 504 -17.27 -1.64 8.32
N TYR A 505 -17.16 -2.96 8.44
CA TYR A 505 -16.27 -3.79 7.60
C TYR A 505 -16.61 -3.75 6.10
N ASP A 506 -17.84 -3.42 5.75
CA ASP A 506 -18.33 -3.27 4.37
C ASP A 506 -17.78 -2.04 3.65
N LEU A 507 -17.30 -1.03 4.39
CA LEU A 507 -16.67 0.17 3.83
C LEU A 507 -15.17 0.03 3.60
N GLU A 508 -14.56 -1.06 4.07
CA GLU A 508 -13.13 -1.25 3.86
C GLU A 508 -12.80 -1.36 2.37
N PRO A 509 -11.64 -0.84 1.93
CA PRO A 509 -11.31 -0.72 0.51
C PRO A 509 -11.15 -2.06 -0.22
N PHE A 510 -10.97 -3.16 0.53
CA PHE A 510 -10.94 -4.51 -0.03
C PHE A 510 -11.21 -5.55 1.06
N ARG A 511 -11.66 -6.74 0.63
CA ARG A 511 -11.84 -7.90 1.51
C ARG A 511 -10.52 -8.62 1.71
N VAL A 512 -10.40 -9.37 2.79
CA VAL A 512 -9.20 -10.17 3.10
C VAL A 512 -9.58 -11.65 3.17
N ARG A 513 -8.76 -12.52 2.60
CA ARG A 513 -8.93 -13.98 2.65
C ARG A 513 -7.57 -14.67 2.63
N ARG A 514 -7.42 -15.75 3.41
CA ARG A 514 -6.28 -16.66 3.26
C ARG A 514 -6.45 -17.50 2.00
N LYS A 515 -5.37 -17.65 1.24
CA LYS A 515 -5.30 -18.45 0.03
C LYS A 515 -5.20 -19.93 0.39
N ASP A 516 -6.05 -20.73 -0.23
CA ASP A 516 -6.12 -22.17 0.02
C ASP A 516 -5.06 -22.91 -0.80
N PHE A 517 -4.47 -23.94 -0.19
CA PHE A 517 -3.46 -24.81 -0.78
C PHE A 517 -3.98 -26.25 -0.72
N TYR A 518 -3.71 -27.01 -1.77
CA TYR A 518 -4.24 -28.34 -1.99
C TYR A 518 -3.11 -29.34 -2.22
N LEU A 519 -3.33 -30.60 -1.81
CA LEU A 519 -2.41 -31.70 -2.12
C LEU A 519 -2.19 -31.84 -3.63
N LEU A 520 -1.01 -32.33 -4.04
CA LEU A 520 -0.70 -32.57 -5.45
C LEU A 520 -1.73 -33.46 -6.16
N SER A 521 -2.28 -34.46 -5.47
CA SER A 521 -3.33 -35.35 -5.99
C SER A 521 -4.62 -34.60 -6.37
N ALA A 522 -4.88 -33.42 -5.79
CA ALA A 522 -6.03 -32.59 -6.08
C ALA A 522 -5.81 -31.62 -7.25
N VAL A 523 -4.58 -31.47 -7.79
CA VAL A 523 -4.24 -30.50 -8.84
C VAL A 523 -5.13 -30.64 -10.07
N LYS A 524 -5.45 -31.86 -10.50
CA LYS A 524 -6.36 -32.11 -11.64
C LYS A 524 -7.75 -31.52 -11.40
N LYS A 525 -8.26 -31.60 -10.16
CA LYS A 525 -9.55 -30.99 -9.77
C LYS A 525 -9.42 -29.46 -9.68
N VAL A 526 -8.30 -28.95 -9.17
CA VAL A 526 -8.04 -27.50 -9.11
C VAL A 526 -8.07 -26.90 -10.51
N LEU A 527 -7.32 -27.48 -11.46
CA LEU A 527 -7.24 -26.99 -12.84
C LEU A 527 -8.56 -27.09 -13.61
N ARG A 528 -9.28 -28.21 -13.48
CA ARG A 528 -10.47 -28.49 -14.32
C ARG A 528 -11.79 -28.03 -13.73
N LYS A 529 -11.88 -27.84 -12.41
CA LYS A 529 -13.13 -27.49 -11.72
C LYS A 529 -13.03 -26.17 -10.97
N PHE A 530 -12.00 -26.01 -10.13
CA PHE A 530 -11.91 -24.84 -9.25
C PHE A 530 -11.54 -23.55 -10.00
N ILE A 531 -10.46 -23.56 -10.79
CA ILE A 531 -10.01 -22.38 -11.53
C ILE A 531 -11.10 -21.81 -12.46
N PRO A 532 -11.82 -22.63 -13.25
CA PRO A 532 -12.91 -22.14 -14.09
C PRO A 532 -14.10 -21.53 -13.33
N GLN A 533 -14.23 -21.79 -12.03
CA GLN A 533 -15.31 -21.26 -11.17
C GLN A 533 -14.89 -19.98 -10.42
N LEU A 534 -13.64 -19.53 -10.56
CA LEU A 534 -13.17 -18.31 -9.90
C LEU A 534 -13.83 -17.07 -10.50
N SER A 535 -14.16 -16.11 -9.64
CA SER A 535 -14.62 -14.77 -10.01
C SER A 535 -13.48 -13.83 -10.47
N HIS A 536 -12.25 -14.33 -10.55
CA HIS A 536 -11.07 -13.61 -10.98
C HIS A 536 -10.22 -14.50 -11.87
N ALA A 537 -9.39 -13.89 -12.70
CA ALA A 537 -8.55 -14.64 -13.60
C ALA A 537 -7.38 -15.34 -12.88
N ALA A 538 -6.98 -16.49 -13.42
CA ALA A 538 -5.81 -17.26 -12.99
C ALA A 538 -5.07 -17.78 -14.24
N ASP A 539 -3.75 -17.85 -14.18
CA ASP A 539 -2.89 -18.20 -15.33
C ASP A 539 -2.02 -19.43 -15.08
N GLY A 540 -2.23 -20.14 -13.98
CA GLY A 540 -1.53 -21.38 -13.70
C GLY A 540 -1.57 -21.81 -12.24
N LEU A 541 -0.45 -22.32 -11.75
CA LEU A 541 -0.28 -22.92 -10.42
C LEU A 541 0.98 -22.41 -9.74
N ILE A 542 0.94 -22.36 -8.42
CA ILE A 542 2.10 -22.19 -7.55
C ILE A 542 2.24 -23.44 -6.70
N PHE A 543 3.46 -23.97 -6.60
CA PHE A 543 3.80 -25.11 -5.76
C PHE A 543 4.70 -24.65 -4.62
N GLN A 544 4.25 -24.90 -3.40
CA GLN A 544 4.93 -24.52 -2.17
C GLN A 544 5.30 -25.79 -1.40
N GLY A 545 6.57 -25.91 -1.00
CA GLY A 545 7.01 -26.98 -0.11
C GLY A 545 6.38 -26.82 1.27
N TRP A 546 5.79 -27.89 1.80
CA TRP A 546 5.01 -27.89 3.03
C TRP A 546 5.87 -27.61 4.27
N ASP A 547 7.10 -28.10 4.25
CA ASP A 547 8.05 -27.98 5.35
C ASP A 547 9.06 -26.84 5.15
N ASP A 548 8.90 -26.05 4.09
CA ASP A 548 9.90 -25.06 3.67
C ASP A 548 9.87 -23.80 4.56
N PRO A 549 11.03 -23.29 4.98
CA PRO A 549 11.13 -21.97 5.58
C PRO A 549 10.80 -20.89 4.55
N TYR A 550 10.56 -19.66 5.01
CA TYR A 550 10.32 -18.52 4.14
C TYR A 550 11.67 -18.06 3.63
N VAL A 551 11.93 -18.25 2.33
CA VAL A 551 13.18 -17.82 1.71
C VAL A 551 12.97 -16.47 1.04
N PRO A 552 13.55 -15.37 1.57
CA PRO A 552 13.43 -14.05 0.93
C PRO A 552 14.07 -14.05 -0.45
N ARG A 553 13.55 -13.24 -1.35
CA ARG A 553 13.99 -13.16 -2.76
C ARG A 553 13.84 -14.52 -3.47
N THR A 554 14.68 -14.83 -4.45
CA THR A 554 14.55 -16.05 -5.26
C THR A 554 14.56 -17.30 -4.39
N HIS A 555 13.51 -18.12 -4.51
CA HIS A 555 13.37 -19.36 -3.77
C HIS A 555 13.25 -20.54 -4.73
N GLU A 556 14.32 -21.34 -4.82
CA GLU A 556 14.39 -22.50 -5.73
C GLU A 556 13.39 -23.62 -5.40
N GLY A 557 12.89 -23.66 -4.16
CA GLY A 557 11.84 -24.58 -3.73
C GLY A 557 10.42 -24.07 -3.97
N LEU A 558 10.23 -22.79 -4.30
CA LEU A 558 8.91 -22.23 -4.60
C LEU A 558 8.74 -22.17 -6.12
N LEU A 559 7.85 -23.01 -6.66
CA LEU A 559 7.74 -23.21 -8.09
C LEU A 559 6.49 -22.55 -8.65
N LYS A 560 6.58 -21.95 -9.84
CA LYS A 560 5.43 -21.48 -10.62
C LYS A 560 5.31 -22.25 -11.92
N TRP A 561 4.08 -22.54 -12.29
CA TRP A 561 3.74 -23.11 -13.58
C TRP A 561 2.63 -22.26 -14.21
N LYS A 562 2.69 -22.10 -15.52
CA LYS A 562 1.68 -21.41 -16.33
C LYS A 562 1.18 -22.37 -17.42
N TYR A 563 -0.06 -22.17 -17.86
CA TYR A 563 -0.57 -22.88 -19.03
C TYR A 563 0.35 -22.66 -20.25
N PRO A 564 0.65 -23.70 -21.06
CA PRO A 564 1.50 -23.61 -22.25
C PRO A 564 1.06 -22.51 -23.21
N GLU A 565 -0.24 -22.36 -23.42
CA GLU A 565 -0.84 -21.32 -24.24
C GLU A 565 -0.64 -19.90 -23.67
N MET A 566 -0.36 -19.78 -22.36
CA MET A 566 -0.05 -18.54 -21.66
C MET A 566 1.47 -18.29 -21.55
N ASN A 567 2.31 -19.25 -21.94
CA ASN A 567 3.74 -19.04 -22.07
C ASN A 567 4.04 -18.44 -23.45
N SER A 568 4.68 -17.27 -23.45
CA SER A 568 5.08 -16.59 -24.67
C SER A 568 6.58 -16.40 -24.77
N VAL A 569 7.07 -16.38 -26.00
CA VAL A 569 8.45 -16.04 -26.35
C VAL A 569 8.43 -14.90 -27.35
N ASP A 570 9.24 -13.87 -27.10
CA ASP A 570 9.47 -12.80 -28.05
C ASP A 570 10.59 -13.21 -29.00
N PHE A 571 10.25 -13.46 -30.26
CA PHE A 571 11.17 -13.79 -31.34
C PHE A 571 11.37 -12.61 -32.28
N LEU A 572 12.55 -12.50 -32.89
CA LEU A 572 12.72 -11.70 -34.10
C LEU A 572 12.26 -12.57 -35.28
N PHE A 573 11.30 -12.07 -36.05
CA PHE A 573 10.77 -12.78 -37.21
C PHE A 573 11.34 -12.19 -38.50
N GLU A 574 11.89 -13.03 -39.37
CA GLU A 574 12.32 -12.63 -40.72
C GLU A 574 11.71 -13.58 -41.76
N MET A 575 11.34 -13.03 -42.91
CA MET A 575 10.99 -13.82 -44.09
C MET A 575 12.26 -14.05 -44.91
N GLY A 576 12.63 -15.31 -45.09
CA GLY A 576 13.75 -15.71 -45.93
C GLY A 576 13.46 -15.54 -47.43
N PRO A 577 14.48 -15.69 -48.30
CA PRO A 577 14.37 -15.49 -49.75
C PRO A 577 13.33 -16.38 -50.44
N ASP A 578 13.06 -17.56 -49.88
CA ASP A 578 12.10 -18.56 -50.42
C ASP A 578 10.73 -18.52 -49.72
N GLU A 579 10.33 -17.37 -49.18
CA GLU A 579 9.14 -17.21 -48.32
C GLU A 579 9.15 -18.10 -47.06
N ARG A 580 10.31 -18.62 -46.69
CA ARG A 580 10.48 -19.42 -45.47
C ARG A 580 10.46 -18.52 -44.24
N GLN A 581 9.58 -18.84 -43.32
CA GLN A 581 9.50 -18.18 -42.03
C GLN A 581 10.71 -18.54 -41.16
N GLN A 582 11.36 -17.53 -40.59
CA GLN A 582 12.53 -17.71 -39.73
C GLN A 582 12.31 -17.01 -38.39
N LEU A 583 12.53 -17.74 -37.30
CA LEU A 583 12.44 -17.24 -35.94
C LEU A 583 13.83 -17.15 -35.32
N TYR A 584 14.15 -16.02 -34.70
CA TYR A 584 15.44 -15.79 -34.06
C TYR A 584 15.29 -15.47 -32.58
N VAL A 585 16.18 -16.04 -31.77
CA VAL A 585 16.43 -15.69 -30.36
C VAL A 585 17.81 -15.03 -30.23
N SER A 586 18.05 -14.35 -29.11
CA SER A 586 19.37 -13.80 -28.79
C SER A 586 20.23 -14.88 -28.10
N GLU A 587 21.46 -15.09 -28.56
CA GLU A 587 22.47 -15.89 -27.85
C GLU A 587 23.76 -15.07 -27.80
N ARG A 588 24.19 -14.67 -26.59
CA ARG A 588 25.38 -13.83 -26.38
C ARG A 588 25.37 -12.54 -27.22
N GLY A 589 24.19 -11.91 -27.34
CA GLY A 589 23.98 -10.67 -28.10
C GLY A 589 23.95 -10.84 -29.62
N LYS A 590 23.99 -12.07 -30.15
CA LYS A 590 23.88 -12.37 -31.59
C LYS A 590 22.56 -13.05 -31.89
N LYS A 591 22.04 -12.84 -33.12
CA LYS A 591 20.85 -13.55 -33.59
C LYS A 591 21.14 -15.02 -33.84
N LYS A 592 20.35 -15.92 -33.24
CA LYS A 592 20.41 -17.37 -33.43
C LYS A 592 19.11 -17.85 -34.05
N LEU A 593 19.20 -18.52 -35.19
CA LEU A 593 18.06 -19.10 -35.89
C LEU A 593 17.53 -20.32 -35.12
N MET A 594 16.21 -20.40 -34.98
CA MET A 594 15.49 -21.54 -34.42
C MET A 594 15.14 -22.54 -35.52
N GLU A 595 15.27 -23.84 -35.24
CA GLU A 595 15.06 -24.88 -36.24
C GLU A 595 13.56 -25.17 -36.49
N ALA A 596 13.16 -25.17 -37.76
CA ALA A 596 11.96 -25.84 -38.30
C ALA A 596 10.58 -25.49 -37.73
N TYR A 597 10.41 -24.31 -37.11
CA TYR A 597 9.12 -23.89 -36.59
C TYR A 597 8.37 -22.92 -37.52
N ARG A 598 7.08 -23.19 -37.77
CA ARG A 598 6.17 -22.29 -38.49
C ARG A 598 5.42 -21.38 -37.51
N VAL A 599 5.10 -20.16 -37.95
CA VAL A 599 4.27 -19.18 -37.27
C VAL A 599 2.94 -19.01 -38.00
N GLU A 600 1.84 -19.18 -37.29
CA GLU A 600 0.50 -18.75 -37.70
C GLU A 600 0.26 -17.32 -37.22
N PHE A 601 -0.27 -16.48 -38.11
CA PHE A 601 -0.74 -15.13 -37.81
C PHE A 601 -2.27 -15.11 -37.86
N GLY A 602 -2.91 -14.12 -37.22
CA GLY A 602 -4.38 -14.00 -37.20
C GLY A 602 -4.98 -13.95 -38.60
N GLU A 603 -6.21 -14.44 -38.76
CA GLU A 603 -6.87 -14.56 -40.07
C GLU A 603 -6.79 -13.26 -40.89
N GLY A 604 -6.33 -13.37 -42.14
CA GLY A 604 -6.16 -12.23 -43.06
C GLY A 604 -4.83 -11.46 -42.91
N SER A 605 -3.93 -11.87 -42.02
CA SER A 605 -2.64 -11.21 -41.83
C SER A 605 -1.57 -11.75 -42.78
N ASP A 606 -0.85 -10.87 -43.48
CA ASP A 606 0.29 -11.24 -44.32
C ASP A 606 1.58 -11.38 -43.47
N PRO A 607 2.21 -12.57 -43.39
CA PRO A 607 3.47 -12.79 -42.68
C PRO A 607 4.58 -11.82 -43.08
N ALA A 608 4.65 -11.38 -44.35
CA ALA A 608 5.70 -10.48 -44.81
C ALA A 608 5.69 -9.13 -44.07
N SER A 609 4.52 -8.67 -43.62
CA SER A 609 4.36 -7.42 -42.86
C SER A 609 4.99 -7.47 -41.45
N TYR A 610 5.33 -8.66 -40.96
CA TYR A 610 5.96 -8.88 -39.66
C TYR A 610 7.48 -9.05 -39.76
N SER A 611 8.04 -9.17 -40.97
CA SER A 611 9.47 -9.35 -41.19
C SER A 611 10.28 -8.19 -40.61
N GLY A 612 11.35 -8.50 -39.89
CA GLY A 612 12.22 -7.55 -39.18
C GLY A 612 11.67 -7.06 -37.84
N LYS A 613 10.51 -7.55 -37.39
CA LYS A 613 9.88 -7.14 -36.11
C LYS A 613 10.06 -8.21 -35.05
N ILE A 614 10.03 -7.77 -33.79
CA ILE A 614 9.92 -8.68 -32.66
C ILE A 614 8.44 -9.01 -32.45
N ILE A 615 8.11 -10.29 -32.50
CA ILE A 615 6.76 -10.81 -32.31
C ILE A 615 6.72 -11.67 -31.05
N GLU A 616 5.69 -11.49 -30.24
CA GLU A 616 5.39 -12.36 -29.12
C GLU A 616 4.56 -13.53 -29.63
N CYS A 617 5.05 -14.75 -29.42
CA CYS A 617 4.38 -15.96 -29.87
C CYS A 617 4.11 -16.91 -28.71
N SER A 618 2.96 -17.57 -28.71
CA SER A 618 2.69 -18.74 -27.87
C SER A 618 2.76 -20.02 -28.71
N TYR A 619 3.09 -21.14 -28.09
CA TYR A 619 3.21 -22.42 -28.81
C TYR A 619 1.91 -23.19 -28.76
N ASN A 620 1.41 -23.61 -29.93
CA ASN A 620 0.29 -24.54 -30.04
C ASN A 620 0.86 -25.96 -30.24
N SER A 621 0.75 -26.79 -29.18
CA SER A 621 1.26 -28.16 -29.20
C SER A 621 0.51 -29.08 -30.17
N ASP A 622 -0.78 -28.84 -30.39
CA ASP A 622 -1.62 -29.73 -31.20
C ASP A 622 -1.30 -29.60 -32.68
N LYS A 623 -0.98 -28.37 -33.13
CA LYS A 623 -0.57 -28.07 -34.50
C LYS A 623 0.95 -28.09 -34.72
N ASN A 624 1.73 -28.13 -33.64
CA ASN A 624 3.20 -28.02 -33.68
C ASN A 624 3.67 -26.72 -34.36
N VAL A 625 2.99 -25.59 -34.08
CA VAL A 625 3.27 -24.26 -34.65
C VAL A 625 3.26 -23.19 -33.56
N TRP A 626 3.97 -22.10 -33.80
CA TRP A 626 3.84 -20.87 -33.01
C TRP A 626 2.66 -20.06 -33.51
N VAL A 627 1.95 -19.42 -32.60
CA VAL A 627 0.86 -18.50 -32.91
C VAL A 627 1.32 -17.10 -32.51
N CYS A 628 1.41 -16.20 -33.48
CA CYS A 628 1.76 -14.81 -33.23
C CYS A 628 0.64 -14.13 -32.45
N MET A 629 0.96 -13.62 -31.27
CA MET A 629 0.01 -12.96 -30.37
C MET A 629 -0.02 -11.45 -30.57
N ARG A 630 1.16 -10.82 -30.75
CA ARG A 630 1.32 -9.37 -31.00
C ARG A 630 2.72 -9.01 -31.49
N VAL A 631 2.88 -7.78 -31.95
CA VAL A 631 4.19 -7.15 -32.20
C VAL A 631 4.67 -6.42 -30.94
N ARG A 632 5.95 -6.61 -30.58
CA ARG A 632 6.64 -5.97 -29.45
C ARG A 632 7.37 -4.70 -29.87
N VAL A 633 6.64 -3.60 -30.04
CA VAL A 633 7.25 -2.30 -30.33
C VAL A 633 8.04 -1.73 -29.15
N ASP A 634 7.80 -2.24 -27.95
CA ASP A 634 8.48 -1.89 -26.70
C ASP A 634 9.87 -2.53 -26.56
N LYS A 635 10.21 -3.50 -27.43
CA LYS A 635 11.47 -4.25 -27.36
C LYS A 635 12.34 -3.99 -28.58
N SER A 636 13.64 -3.88 -28.33
CA SER A 636 14.67 -3.78 -29.37
C SER A 636 15.39 -5.10 -29.62
N THR A 637 15.27 -6.08 -28.72
CA THR A 637 15.91 -7.41 -28.84
C THR A 637 14.93 -8.54 -28.52
N PRO A 638 15.00 -9.69 -29.21
CA PRO A 638 14.23 -10.88 -28.84
C PRO A 638 14.69 -11.46 -27.50
N ASN A 639 13.96 -12.43 -26.97
CA ASN A 639 14.36 -13.14 -25.76
C ASN A 639 15.70 -13.88 -25.93
N ASP A 640 16.43 -14.02 -24.82
CA ASP A 640 17.65 -14.84 -24.78
C ASP A 640 17.33 -16.33 -24.89
N ILE A 641 18.23 -17.11 -25.49
CA ILE A 641 18.08 -18.56 -25.66
C ILE A 641 17.83 -19.28 -24.34
N ASN A 642 18.37 -18.78 -23.23
CA ASN A 642 18.12 -19.36 -21.91
C ASN A 642 16.66 -19.13 -21.47
N THR A 643 16.06 -17.98 -21.80
CA THR A 643 14.62 -17.74 -21.57
C THR A 643 13.78 -18.69 -22.41
N TYR A 644 14.13 -18.87 -23.69
CA TYR A 644 13.46 -19.82 -24.58
C TYR A 644 13.51 -21.25 -24.03
N ARG A 645 14.70 -21.72 -23.64
CA ARG A 645 14.90 -23.09 -23.10
C ARG A 645 14.16 -23.33 -21.79
N LYS A 646 14.00 -22.31 -20.95
CA LYS A 646 13.25 -22.39 -19.68
C LYS A 646 11.75 -22.55 -19.89
N ILE A 647 11.22 -22.15 -21.03
CA ILE A 647 9.81 -22.34 -21.41
C ILE A 647 9.66 -23.76 -21.97
N GLY A 648 9.60 -24.74 -21.08
CA GLY A 648 9.51 -26.15 -21.45
C GLY A 648 8.10 -26.52 -21.92
N PHE A 649 7.90 -26.66 -23.23
CA PHE A 649 6.61 -27.01 -23.84
C PHE A 649 6.07 -28.40 -23.49
N GLU A 650 6.89 -29.28 -22.90
CA GLU A 650 6.52 -30.66 -22.54
C GLU A 650 6.02 -30.85 -21.09
N GLN A 651 5.91 -29.77 -20.31
CA GLN A 651 5.77 -29.83 -18.84
C GLN A 651 4.44 -30.38 -18.31
N ILE A 652 3.33 -30.27 -19.05
CA ILE A 652 2.02 -30.80 -18.60
C ILE A 652 1.85 -32.28 -18.90
N GLN A 653 2.24 -32.69 -20.11
CA GLN A 653 2.03 -34.06 -20.60
C GLN A 653 2.66 -35.09 -19.64
N TYR A 654 3.78 -34.72 -18.99
CA TYR A 654 4.43 -35.56 -17.99
C TYR A 654 3.69 -35.59 -16.63
N MET A 655 3.19 -34.46 -16.13
CA MET A 655 2.41 -34.42 -14.87
C MET A 655 1.02 -35.06 -14.99
N LEU A 656 0.34 -34.90 -16.13
CA LEU A 656 -0.92 -35.58 -16.40
C LEU A 656 -0.76 -37.09 -16.65
N LYS A 657 0.39 -37.53 -17.20
CA LYS A 657 0.72 -38.96 -17.31
C LYS A 657 1.04 -39.59 -15.95
N MET A 658 1.73 -38.88 -15.07
CA MET A 658 2.03 -39.37 -13.71
C MET A 658 0.79 -39.60 -12.83
N SER A 659 -0.35 -38.96 -13.13
CA SER A 659 -1.61 -39.18 -12.40
C SER A 659 -2.52 -40.21 -13.08
N ALA A 660 -2.08 -40.84 -14.16
CA ALA A 660 -2.86 -41.83 -14.91
C ALA A 660 -2.53 -43.28 -14.49
N ASP A 661 -1.51 -43.47 -13.65
CA ASP A 661 -1.08 -44.79 -13.16
C ASP A 661 -1.75 -45.20 -11.83
N ASP A 662 -2.74 -44.43 -11.34
CA ASP A 662 -3.55 -44.74 -10.15
C ASP A 662 -5.06 -44.75 -10.47
N GLU A 663 -5.47 -45.41 -11.55
CA GLU A 663 -6.87 -45.85 -11.76
C GLU A 663 -7.05 -47.34 -11.46
#